data_AF-A0A662UIA2-F1
#
_entry.id   AF-A0A662UIA2-F1
#
_cell.length_a   1.000
_cell.length_b   1.000
_cell.length_c   1.000
_cell.angle_alpha   90.00
_cell.angle_beta   90.00
_cell.angle_gamma   90.00
#
_symmetry.space_group_name_H-M   'P 1'
#
loop_
_entity.id
_entity.type
_entity.pdbx_description
1 polymer ?
#
loop_
_entity_poly.entity_id
_entity_poly.type
_entity_poly.pdbx_seq_one_letter_code
_entity_poly.pdbx_strand_id
1 'polypeptide(L)'
;MVVGKIRRVAGPLIVAEEMKGSMVYEVVQVGEERLIGEIIGLQGDKAFIQVYEDTSGLKVGEPVEGTGDLLSAELGPGIVGAVYDGLQRPLSVLGSMIGPFIEKGIKVPPLSREKKWEFHRNPEVKPGDKVEPGVVLGVVPETPILEHKIMVPPGIKGTLKEVAPDGDYTIEETIAIIDLGGGEVKELPMLQKWPVRKPRPYIKRLEPVEPLITGQRVLDMLFPIAKGGKAAVPGGFGSGKCVVPGTPVMLSDGSLRIIDEIFKEAKGGEPDPTLPEEIYELKEPIELIGFDGRKLRKVHATHVYRGYTDRLVRIKTSSGRIIEVTPQHKLPIYFPEGEVKELKAENIEKGMFLIVPKHIKLEDKQIPLAEKLLEKLSMYGDIASDDKEVNDLVKGKLKEILRNDPKLFEKLADLSELETDTLKQIVYHKDRTVPLKVIVNLRKLTEAEIWLPKTLRVRRSSKVVRIPNTLDEDLAELLGLIISDGMIAATHVRFFNNDARLIDRFEELMTKIFDVKGVRKTFRTVGGLEIHSSLVVRILKALGIPAENKANTCKVPQEILTASDDVISAFLKGFFLGDGYAGKTQLELSTASKELAKGLTYLLTRLGILYSVSFKPRKNRILITGKEQIRKFFEKVLKDAVRTEKVLQVERAAYTGRAGRVSREAIPVDSRILRGIYDYLSKRALEAQGIHIGNQIYRNENITMSSLLKLEAVTRSKSMQSVKARVLRKYLRNILSMLEYVTLDRIENVEIVEEKTIVYDLVVPQTHNFVGGHTPVIFHNTVLLQTLTKWARTQLNIYVGCGERGNEMADALHSFLKLKDPKSGRPLSEKAVFIANTSNMPVAARETSVFLGVTIGEYFRDMGYDILMVADSTSRWAEAMREISARLEEMPGEEGYPAYLGSRLAEFYERSGRVVCSGIPERSGSLTIVGAVSPPGADFSEPVTQNTLRYIGTLVALDISLANRRHFPAISWLMSYSLYVETVEEWWKKDFPEWLDIRNEALKILQRESELMEIVRLVGPDALPDEDKLLLDIARMIREDFLQQNAFHPVDAYCPPDKTVKMMKIILEFHRKASEALKAGVSLQKIRELPVRV
;
A
#
# COMPACT_ATOMS: atom_id res chain seq x y z
N MET A 1 -15.70 -12.80 48.67
CA MET A 1 -15.05 -11.81 47.79
C MET A 1 -14.17 -10.93 48.66
N VAL A 2 -12.88 -10.83 48.31
CA VAL A 2 -11.92 -9.97 49.01
C VAL A 2 -12.08 -8.55 48.45
N VAL A 3 -12.09 -7.55 49.32
CA VAL A 3 -12.19 -6.14 48.93
C VAL A 3 -10.99 -5.42 49.50
N GLY A 4 -10.10 -4.95 48.63
CA GLY A 4 -8.95 -4.13 48.97
C GLY A 4 -9.07 -2.72 48.46
N LYS A 5 -7.98 -1.95 48.56
CA LYS A 5 -7.92 -0.54 48.15
C LYS A 5 -6.67 -0.23 47.36
N ILE A 6 -6.80 0.60 46.34
CA ILE A 6 -5.67 1.05 45.51
C ILE A 6 -4.69 1.84 46.38
N ARG A 7 -3.42 1.42 46.37
CA ARG A 7 -2.30 2.09 47.04
C ARG A 7 -1.40 2.85 46.09
N ARG A 8 -1.12 2.29 44.91
CA ARG A 8 -0.23 2.86 43.88
C ARG A 8 -0.81 2.59 42.49
N VAL A 9 -0.74 3.60 41.62
CA VAL A 9 -1.09 3.52 40.20
C VAL A 9 0.17 3.82 39.38
N ALA A 10 0.62 2.89 38.55
CA ALA A 10 1.83 3.00 37.75
C ALA A 10 1.59 2.52 36.31
N GLY A 11 0.86 3.34 35.54
CA GLY A 11 0.37 2.93 34.21
C GLY A 11 -0.56 1.70 34.35
N PRO A 12 -0.37 0.63 33.56
CA PRO A 12 -1.23 -0.56 33.62
C PRO A 12 -1.05 -1.40 34.90
N LEU A 13 -0.04 -1.10 35.73
CA LEU A 13 0.22 -1.80 36.99
C LEU A 13 -0.39 -1.03 38.17
N ILE A 14 -1.26 -1.71 38.91
CA ILE A 14 -1.90 -1.21 40.13
C ILE A 14 -1.42 -2.05 41.32
N VAL A 15 -1.11 -1.40 42.43
CA VAL A 15 -0.84 -2.08 43.70
C VAL A 15 -2.00 -1.80 44.65
N ALA A 16 -2.67 -2.84 45.13
CA ALA A 16 -3.74 -2.75 46.11
C ALA A 16 -3.31 -3.36 47.45
N GLU A 17 -3.73 -2.73 48.56
CA GLU A 17 -3.55 -3.23 49.93
C GLU A 17 -4.87 -3.85 50.43
N GLU A 18 -4.83 -4.56 51.57
CA GLU A 18 -5.99 -5.29 52.14
C GLU A 18 -6.47 -6.48 51.27
N MET A 19 -5.63 -7.00 50.36
CA MET A 19 -5.98 -8.08 49.41
C MET A 19 -5.65 -9.49 49.92
N LYS A 20 -5.62 -9.68 51.24
CA LYS A 20 -5.28 -10.98 51.84
C LYS A 20 -6.41 -11.99 51.59
N GLY A 21 -6.08 -13.11 50.95
CA GLY A 21 -7.04 -14.16 50.58
C GLY A 21 -7.34 -14.23 49.07
N SER A 22 -6.83 -13.29 48.28
CA SER A 22 -6.86 -13.36 46.82
C SER A 22 -5.86 -14.37 46.25
N MET A 23 -6.09 -14.80 45.01
CA MET A 23 -5.24 -15.75 44.28
C MET A 23 -4.43 -15.06 43.18
N VAL A 24 -3.26 -15.60 42.85
CA VAL A 24 -2.54 -15.19 41.63
C VAL A 24 -3.36 -15.64 40.41
N TYR A 25 -3.44 -14.77 39.40
CA TYR A 25 -4.27 -14.86 38.21
C TYR A 25 -5.78 -14.70 38.43
N GLU A 26 -6.19 -14.30 39.63
CA GLU A 26 -7.58 -13.94 39.91
C GLU A 26 -7.95 -12.64 39.18
N VAL A 27 -9.11 -12.63 38.54
CA VAL A 27 -9.70 -11.43 37.95
C VAL A 27 -10.23 -10.53 39.05
N VAL A 28 -9.91 -9.25 38.97
CA VAL A 28 -10.35 -8.21 39.90
C VAL A 28 -11.06 -7.10 39.15
N GLN A 29 -11.98 -6.43 39.84
CA GLN A 29 -12.58 -5.17 39.39
C GLN A 29 -11.89 -4.03 40.13
N VAL A 30 -11.28 -3.12 39.37
CA VAL A 30 -10.41 -2.06 39.90
C VAL A 30 -11.10 -0.70 39.75
N GLY A 31 -11.18 0.03 40.85
CA GLY A 31 -11.72 1.38 40.89
C GLY A 31 -13.24 1.45 40.90
N GLU A 32 -13.77 2.66 41.00
CA GLU A 32 -15.22 2.92 40.92
C GLU A 32 -15.79 2.55 39.54
N GLU A 33 -14.98 2.66 38.49
CA GLU A 33 -15.33 2.28 37.12
C GLU A 33 -15.30 0.75 36.89
N ARG A 34 -14.89 -0.04 37.90
CA ARG A 34 -14.86 -1.51 37.87
C ARG A 34 -14.09 -2.07 36.66
N LEU A 35 -12.93 -1.49 36.39
CA LEU A 35 -12.04 -1.89 35.30
C LEU A 35 -11.57 -3.34 35.49
N ILE A 36 -11.47 -4.10 34.41
CA ILE A 36 -11.02 -5.48 34.46
C ILE A 36 -9.50 -5.53 34.64
N GLY A 37 -9.05 -6.19 35.70
CA GLY A 37 -7.64 -6.49 35.92
C GLY A 37 -7.41 -7.94 36.37
N GLU A 38 -6.14 -8.34 36.41
CA GLU A 38 -5.72 -9.66 36.87
C GLU A 38 -4.57 -9.50 37.88
N ILE A 39 -4.64 -10.25 38.99
CA ILE A 39 -3.55 -10.28 39.97
C ILE A 39 -2.38 -11.05 39.40
N ILE A 40 -1.22 -10.42 39.27
CA ILE A 40 0.01 -11.04 38.73
C ILE A 40 1.02 -11.38 39.82
N GLY A 41 0.87 -10.82 41.03
CA GLY A 41 1.74 -11.12 42.16
C GLY A 41 1.09 -10.76 43.50
N LEU A 42 1.50 -11.44 44.56
CA LEU A 42 1.05 -11.21 45.93
C LEU A 42 2.27 -11.08 46.85
N GLN A 43 2.30 -10.05 47.70
CA GLN A 43 3.34 -9.85 48.72
C GLN A 43 2.69 -9.42 50.03
N GLY A 44 2.57 -10.36 50.98
CA GLY A 44 1.90 -10.10 52.25
C GLY A 44 0.40 -9.81 52.05
N ASP A 45 -0.02 -8.59 52.33
CA ASP A 45 -1.38 -8.08 52.12
C ASP A 45 -1.54 -7.27 50.82
N LYS A 46 -0.45 -7.15 50.03
CA LYS A 46 -0.43 -6.39 48.77
C LYS A 46 -0.66 -7.30 47.57
N ALA A 47 -1.53 -6.87 46.67
CA ALA A 47 -1.70 -7.46 45.35
C ALA A 47 -1.15 -6.53 44.26
N PHE A 48 -0.34 -7.09 43.37
CA PHE A 48 0.11 -6.46 42.14
C PHE A 48 -0.86 -6.89 41.04
N ILE A 49 -1.53 -5.92 40.44
CA ILE A 49 -2.65 -6.12 39.52
C ILE A 49 -2.28 -5.49 38.18
N GLN A 50 -2.40 -6.28 37.12
CA GLN A 50 -2.29 -5.84 35.75
C GLN A 50 -3.70 -5.51 35.22
N VAL A 51 -3.96 -4.25 34.93
CA VAL A 51 -5.25 -3.80 34.41
C VAL A 51 -5.26 -3.89 32.89
N TYR A 52 -6.32 -4.48 32.33
CA TYR A 52 -6.50 -4.72 30.90
C TYR A 52 -7.23 -3.60 30.16
N GLU A 53 -7.54 -2.53 30.88
CA GLU A 53 -8.20 -1.32 30.38
C GLU A 53 -7.33 -0.09 30.69
N ASP A 54 -7.67 1.07 30.12
CA ASP A 54 -6.91 2.29 30.37
C ASP A 54 -7.12 2.77 31.82
N THR A 55 -6.05 2.81 32.61
CA THR A 55 -6.05 3.18 34.02
C THR A 55 -6.13 4.69 34.27
N SER A 56 -6.17 5.53 33.23
CA SER A 56 -6.27 6.98 33.37
C SER A 56 -7.55 7.37 34.09
N GLY A 57 -7.42 8.07 35.22
CA GLY A 57 -8.56 8.50 36.07
C GLY A 57 -8.64 7.80 37.41
N LEU A 58 -8.02 6.62 37.58
CA LEU A 58 -7.97 5.89 38.85
C LEU A 58 -7.23 6.67 39.94
N LYS A 59 -7.80 6.69 41.15
CA LYS A 59 -7.23 7.35 42.33
C LYS A 59 -6.83 6.36 43.41
N VAL A 60 -5.88 6.77 44.23
CA VAL A 60 -5.50 6.05 45.46
C VAL A 60 -6.70 6.04 46.42
N GLY A 61 -6.97 4.88 47.01
CA GLY A 61 -8.07 4.66 47.95
C GLY A 61 -9.33 4.07 47.34
N GLU A 62 -9.46 4.03 46.01
CA GLU A 62 -10.60 3.38 45.34
C GLU A 62 -10.63 1.86 45.57
N PRO A 63 -11.81 1.23 45.52
CA PRO A 63 -11.97 -0.19 45.84
C PRO A 63 -11.36 -1.11 44.78
N VAL A 64 -10.90 -2.28 45.22
CA VAL A 64 -10.52 -3.40 44.36
C VAL A 64 -11.25 -4.64 44.83
N GLU A 65 -12.13 -5.18 43.99
CA GLU A 65 -12.97 -6.34 44.31
C GLU A 65 -12.46 -7.60 43.60
N GLY A 66 -12.10 -8.63 44.35
CA GLY A 66 -11.77 -9.96 43.81
C GLY A 66 -13.00 -10.72 43.38
N THR A 67 -13.01 -11.20 42.13
CA THR A 67 -14.12 -12.00 41.58
C THR A 67 -14.10 -13.45 42.07
N GLY A 68 -12.96 -13.95 42.54
CA GLY A 68 -12.72 -15.37 42.83
C GLY A 68 -12.47 -16.24 41.60
N ASP A 69 -12.61 -15.68 40.40
CA ASP A 69 -12.50 -16.40 39.13
C ASP A 69 -11.18 -16.09 38.41
N LEU A 70 -10.71 -17.04 37.60
CA LEU A 70 -9.59 -16.83 36.67
C LEU A 70 -10.08 -16.23 35.36
N LEU A 71 -9.21 -15.51 34.65
CA LEU A 71 -9.54 -14.97 33.32
C LEU A 71 -9.90 -16.12 32.38
N SER A 72 -11.15 -16.15 31.93
CA SER A 72 -11.73 -17.29 31.22
C SER A 72 -12.40 -16.85 29.92
N ALA A 73 -12.24 -17.66 28.88
CA ALA A 73 -12.98 -17.52 27.64
C ALA A 73 -14.35 -18.19 27.75
N GLU A 74 -15.37 -17.55 27.19
CA GLU A 74 -16.68 -18.14 26.96
C GLU A 74 -16.67 -18.92 25.64
N LEU A 75 -17.06 -20.19 25.70
CA LEU A 75 -16.98 -21.12 24.59
C LEU A 75 -18.36 -21.76 24.36
N GLY A 76 -18.92 -21.60 23.17
CA GLY A 76 -20.24 -22.13 22.78
C GLY A 76 -20.65 -21.61 21.39
N PRO A 77 -21.86 -21.93 20.90
CA PRO A 77 -22.33 -21.44 19.61
C PRO A 77 -22.40 -19.91 19.54
N GLY A 78 -21.87 -19.32 18.46
CA GLY A 78 -21.82 -17.88 18.20
C GLY A 78 -20.42 -17.26 18.18
N ILE A 79 -19.36 -18.07 18.32
CA ILE A 79 -17.96 -17.62 18.22
C ILE A 79 -17.56 -17.41 16.75
N VAL A 80 -18.00 -18.30 15.85
CA VAL A 80 -17.56 -18.28 14.45
C VAL A 80 -18.19 -17.10 13.72
N GLY A 81 -17.38 -16.37 12.96
CA GLY A 81 -17.78 -15.16 12.25
C GLY A 81 -17.81 -13.90 13.12
N ALA A 82 -17.56 -14.02 14.43
CA ALA A 82 -17.48 -12.89 15.34
C ALA A 82 -16.09 -12.23 15.33
N VAL A 83 -16.08 -10.94 15.67
CA VAL A 83 -14.88 -10.12 15.83
C VAL A 83 -14.79 -9.70 17.28
N TYR A 84 -13.71 -10.10 17.95
CA TYR A 84 -13.48 -9.90 19.38
C TYR A 84 -12.33 -8.93 19.64
N ASP A 85 -12.35 -8.30 20.81
CA ASP A 85 -11.16 -7.65 21.37
C ASP A 85 -10.28 -8.63 22.18
N GLY A 86 -9.22 -8.11 22.81
CA GLY A 86 -8.32 -8.90 23.66
C GLY A 86 -8.95 -9.52 24.93
N LEU A 87 -10.18 -9.15 25.28
CA LEU A 87 -10.95 -9.67 26.42
C LEU A 87 -12.19 -10.46 25.97
N GLN A 88 -12.27 -10.82 24.70
CA GLN A 88 -13.42 -11.51 24.08
C GLN A 88 -14.72 -10.70 24.05
N ARG A 89 -14.65 -9.37 24.10
CA ARG A 89 -15.82 -8.51 23.90
C ARG A 89 -16.12 -8.37 22.40
N PRO A 90 -17.37 -8.57 21.95
CA PRO A 90 -17.71 -8.51 20.53
C PRO A 90 -17.71 -7.05 20.04
N LEU A 91 -16.77 -6.72 19.14
CA LEU A 91 -16.55 -5.35 18.65
C LEU A 91 -17.75 -4.81 17.86
N SER A 92 -18.50 -5.66 17.16
CA SER A 92 -19.70 -5.26 16.43
C SER A 92 -20.83 -4.80 17.35
N VAL A 93 -21.00 -5.48 18.49
CA VAL A 93 -22.02 -5.15 19.49
C VAL A 93 -21.61 -3.91 20.27
N LEU A 94 -20.34 -3.83 20.68
CA LEU A 94 -19.76 -2.63 21.29
C LEU A 94 -19.97 -1.42 20.38
N GLY A 95 -19.55 -1.51 19.12
CA GLY A 95 -19.70 -0.41 18.15
C GLY A 95 -21.14 0.05 17.97
N SER A 96 -22.11 -0.86 18.07
CA SER A 96 -23.54 -0.53 17.97
C SER A 96 -24.11 0.13 19.23
N MET A 97 -23.56 -0.17 20.42
CA MET A 97 -24.04 0.37 21.70
C MET A 97 -23.42 1.72 22.05
N ILE A 98 -22.11 1.87 21.83
CA ILE A 98 -21.32 3.03 22.31
C ILE A 98 -20.73 3.88 21.19
N GLY A 99 -20.81 3.43 19.93
CA GLY A 99 -20.25 4.13 18.79
C GLY A 99 -18.79 3.72 18.49
N PRO A 100 -18.03 4.53 17.74
CA PRO A 100 -16.77 4.13 17.11
C PRO A 100 -15.56 4.06 18.07
N PHE A 101 -15.71 4.45 19.34
CA PHE A 101 -14.64 4.46 20.33
C PHE A 101 -14.91 3.45 21.45
N ILE A 102 -13.85 2.86 22.00
CA ILE A 102 -13.94 1.93 23.13
C ILE A 102 -13.91 2.76 24.42
N GLU A 103 -15.02 2.77 25.17
CA GLU A 103 -15.05 3.34 26.53
C GLU A 103 -14.66 2.27 27.57
N LYS A 104 -14.29 2.71 28.77
CA LYS A 104 -13.76 1.88 29.85
C LYS A 104 -14.87 1.30 30.72
N GLY A 105 -14.64 0.14 31.33
CA GLY A 105 -15.54 -0.44 32.32
C GLY A 105 -16.83 -1.04 31.72
N ILE A 106 -16.93 -1.10 30.39
CA ILE A 106 -18.08 -1.67 29.70
C ILE A 106 -18.03 -3.20 29.75
N LYS A 107 -19.15 -3.78 30.18
CA LYS A 107 -19.35 -5.23 30.27
C LYS A 107 -20.36 -5.66 29.22
N VAL A 108 -19.89 -6.41 28.23
CA VAL A 108 -20.73 -7.06 27.22
C VAL A 108 -20.45 -8.56 27.26
N PRO A 109 -21.47 -9.41 27.33
CA PRO A 109 -21.29 -10.86 27.19
C PRO A 109 -20.58 -11.19 25.87
N PRO A 110 -19.55 -12.06 25.87
CA PRO A 110 -18.87 -12.50 24.65
C PRO A 110 -19.79 -13.13 23.61
N LEU A 111 -20.84 -13.83 24.06
CA LEU A 111 -21.80 -14.54 23.21
C LEU A 111 -23.22 -14.06 23.49
N SER A 112 -24.06 -14.01 22.46
CA SER A 112 -25.46 -13.58 22.59
C SER A 112 -26.25 -14.55 23.47
N ARG A 113 -26.89 -14.02 24.51
CA ARG A 113 -27.79 -14.79 25.39
C ARG A 113 -29.19 -14.95 24.82
N GLU A 114 -29.56 -14.10 23.87
CA GLU A 114 -30.91 -14.06 23.29
C GLU A 114 -31.04 -14.93 22.04
N LYS A 115 -29.94 -15.14 21.31
CA LYS A 115 -29.95 -15.92 20.07
C LYS A 115 -30.24 -17.39 20.39
N LYS A 116 -31.29 -17.92 19.75
CA LYS A 116 -31.61 -19.34 19.74
C LYS A 116 -30.87 -20.07 18.64
N TRP A 117 -30.51 -21.31 18.94
CA TRP A 117 -29.79 -22.22 18.07
C TRP A 117 -30.54 -23.54 18.01
N GLU A 118 -30.65 -24.08 16.80
CA GLU A 118 -31.24 -25.40 16.58
C GLU A 118 -30.28 -26.48 17.07
N PHE A 119 -30.62 -27.10 18.19
CA PHE A 119 -29.87 -28.20 18.78
C PHE A 119 -30.40 -29.52 18.21
N HIS A 120 -29.49 -30.33 17.66
CA HIS A 120 -29.75 -31.70 17.26
C HIS A 120 -29.07 -32.64 18.24
N ARG A 121 -29.86 -33.39 18.99
CA ARG A 121 -29.40 -34.34 19.99
C ARG A 121 -28.60 -35.47 19.33
N ASN A 122 -27.54 -35.91 20.00
CA ASN A 122 -26.84 -37.14 19.61
C ASN A 122 -27.69 -38.39 19.97
N PRO A 123 -28.16 -39.19 19.00
CA PRO A 123 -28.98 -40.38 19.28
C PRO A 123 -28.19 -41.50 19.98
N GLU A 124 -26.87 -41.48 19.93
CA GLU A 124 -26.00 -42.48 20.57
C GLU A 124 -25.91 -42.28 22.09
N VAL A 125 -26.31 -41.10 22.60
CA VAL A 125 -26.22 -40.75 24.02
C VAL A 125 -27.62 -40.79 24.67
N LYS A 126 -27.79 -41.65 25.68
CA LYS A 126 -29.07 -41.91 26.34
C LYS A 126 -29.01 -41.61 27.84
N PRO A 127 -30.13 -41.15 28.44
CA PRO A 127 -30.30 -41.15 29.89
C PRO A 127 -29.92 -42.51 30.49
N GLY A 128 -29.11 -42.49 31.54
CA GLY A 128 -28.52 -43.66 32.19
C GLY A 128 -27.06 -43.95 31.79
N ASP A 129 -26.56 -43.36 30.70
CA ASP A 129 -25.19 -43.57 30.25
C ASP A 129 -24.18 -42.88 31.18
N LYS A 130 -23.01 -43.53 31.37
CA LYS A 130 -21.88 -42.88 32.02
C LYS A 130 -21.20 -41.95 31.01
N VAL A 131 -21.10 -40.68 31.37
CA VAL A 131 -20.49 -39.63 30.53
C VAL A 131 -19.20 -39.12 31.16
N GLU A 132 -18.24 -38.86 30.29
CA GLU A 132 -16.91 -38.34 30.63
C GLU A 132 -16.65 -37.03 29.86
N PRO A 133 -15.63 -36.25 30.25
CA PRO A 133 -15.25 -35.05 29.51
C PRO A 133 -15.11 -35.27 28.01
N GLY A 134 -15.73 -34.38 27.23
CA GLY A 134 -15.68 -34.40 25.78
C GLY A 134 -16.69 -35.34 25.10
N VAL A 135 -17.56 -36.05 25.82
CA VAL A 135 -18.68 -36.77 25.19
C VAL A 135 -19.59 -35.77 24.47
N VAL A 136 -19.93 -36.04 23.21
CA VAL A 136 -20.77 -35.17 22.39
C VAL A 136 -22.25 -35.44 22.69
N LEU A 137 -22.91 -34.47 23.33
CA LEU A 137 -24.33 -34.53 23.70
C LEU A 137 -25.25 -34.24 22.51
N GLY A 138 -24.77 -33.44 21.57
CA GLY A 138 -25.47 -33.08 20.34
C GLY A 138 -24.67 -32.06 19.54
N VAL A 139 -25.26 -31.56 18.46
CA VAL A 139 -24.64 -30.62 17.53
C VAL A 139 -25.56 -29.45 17.21
N VAL A 140 -24.96 -28.30 16.90
CA VAL A 140 -25.64 -27.09 16.46
C VAL A 140 -25.03 -26.65 15.13
N PRO A 141 -25.81 -26.43 14.06
CA PRO A 141 -25.27 -25.88 12.81
C PRO A 141 -24.99 -24.38 12.97
N GLU A 142 -23.81 -24.05 13.53
CA GLU A 142 -23.43 -22.66 13.83
C GLU A 142 -23.24 -21.84 12.56
N THR A 143 -22.57 -22.42 11.58
CA THR A 143 -22.48 -21.90 10.22
C THR A 143 -22.76 -23.02 9.23
N PRO A 144 -23.08 -22.69 7.97
CA PRO A 144 -23.27 -23.70 6.95
C PRO A 144 -22.03 -24.54 6.59
N ILE A 145 -20.85 -24.17 7.11
CA ILE A 145 -19.58 -24.88 6.91
C ILE A 145 -19.23 -25.70 8.17
N LEU A 146 -19.68 -25.26 9.35
CA LEU A 146 -19.21 -25.76 10.63
C LEU A 146 -20.36 -26.15 11.57
N GLU A 147 -20.35 -27.43 11.95
CA GLU A 147 -21.22 -27.97 13.00
C GLU A 147 -20.54 -27.82 14.36
N HIS A 148 -21.17 -27.11 15.28
CA HIS A 148 -20.67 -26.90 16.62
C HIS A 148 -21.08 -28.09 17.50
N LYS A 149 -20.09 -28.85 18.00
CA LYS A 149 -20.36 -30.01 18.86
C LYS A 149 -20.50 -29.56 20.31
N ILE A 150 -21.64 -29.85 20.93
CA ILE A 150 -21.89 -29.58 22.35
C ILE A 150 -21.33 -30.75 23.15
N MET A 151 -20.29 -30.48 23.95
CA MET A 151 -19.51 -31.49 24.64
C MET A 151 -19.64 -31.37 26.15
N VAL A 152 -19.58 -32.49 26.87
CA VAL A 152 -19.43 -32.48 28.33
C VAL A 152 -18.13 -31.73 28.71
N PRO A 153 -18.18 -30.68 29.54
CA PRO A 153 -17.00 -29.88 29.87
C PRO A 153 -15.91 -30.67 30.61
N PRO A 154 -14.62 -30.25 30.53
CA PRO A 154 -13.57 -30.89 31.29
C PRO A 154 -13.76 -30.76 32.80
N GLY A 155 -13.45 -31.84 33.52
CA GLY A 155 -13.65 -31.94 34.98
C GLY A 155 -15.02 -32.47 35.40
N ILE A 156 -15.95 -32.66 34.46
CA ILE A 156 -17.30 -33.19 34.73
C ILE A 156 -17.37 -34.66 34.30
N LYS A 157 -17.67 -35.55 35.23
CA LYS A 157 -17.87 -36.99 35.00
C LYS A 157 -19.01 -37.48 35.87
N GLY A 158 -19.90 -38.29 35.30
CA GLY A 158 -21.09 -38.75 36.02
C GLY A 158 -22.00 -39.62 35.18
N THR A 159 -23.25 -39.77 35.62
CA THR A 159 -24.30 -40.49 34.89
C THR A 159 -25.29 -39.48 34.31
N LEU A 160 -25.57 -39.56 33.01
CA LEU A 160 -26.50 -38.66 32.34
C LEU A 160 -27.93 -38.95 32.81
N LYS A 161 -28.59 -37.99 33.46
CA LYS A 161 -30.00 -38.10 33.88
C LYS A 161 -30.97 -37.73 32.78
N GLU A 162 -30.67 -36.65 32.07
CA GLU A 162 -31.53 -36.10 31.04
C GLU A 162 -30.70 -35.39 29.98
N VAL A 163 -31.20 -35.40 28.75
CA VAL A 163 -30.66 -34.62 27.62
C VAL A 163 -31.85 -34.05 26.85
N ALA A 164 -31.75 -32.77 26.48
CA ALA A 164 -32.79 -32.04 25.79
C ALA A 164 -33.12 -32.69 24.43
N PRO A 165 -34.41 -32.67 24.01
CA PRO A 165 -34.80 -33.08 22.66
C PRO A 165 -34.29 -32.09 21.60
N ASP A 166 -34.46 -32.46 20.33
CA ASP A 166 -34.18 -31.56 19.21
C ASP A 166 -35.08 -30.31 19.30
N GLY A 167 -34.51 -29.12 19.10
CA GLY A 167 -35.27 -27.87 19.19
C GLY A 167 -34.40 -26.62 19.28
N ASP A 168 -35.05 -25.46 19.39
CA ASP A 168 -34.40 -24.16 19.46
C ASP A 168 -34.12 -23.74 20.92
N TYR A 169 -32.83 -23.66 21.27
CA TYR A 169 -32.37 -23.29 22.62
C TYR A 169 -31.40 -22.11 22.59
N THR A 170 -31.41 -21.29 23.63
CA THR A 170 -30.36 -20.30 23.89
C THR A 170 -29.12 -20.99 24.47
N ILE A 171 -27.98 -20.31 24.46
CA ILE A 171 -26.72 -20.87 24.97
C ILE A 171 -26.69 -21.07 26.50
N GLU A 172 -27.65 -20.50 27.24
CA GLU A 172 -27.77 -20.62 28.70
C GLU A 172 -28.83 -21.65 29.12
N GLU A 173 -29.73 -22.04 28.22
CA GLU A 173 -30.74 -23.07 28.51
C GLU A 173 -30.07 -24.44 28.71
N THR A 174 -30.58 -25.20 29.67
CA THR A 174 -30.03 -26.50 30.06
C THR A 174 -30.26 -27.55 28.96
N ILE A 175 -29.17 -28.11 28.45
CA ILE A 175 -29.15 -29.16 27.41
C ILE A 175 -28.98 -30.54 28.01
N ALA A 176 -28.29 -30.66 29.15
CA ALA A 176 -28.13 -31.95 29.81
C ALA A 176 -28.05 -31.82 31.33
N ILE A 177 -28.47 -32.87 32.04
CA ILE A 177 -28.39 -33.00 33.49
C ILE A 177 -27.53 -34.20 33.82
N ILE A 178 -26.43 -34.01 34.55
CA ILE A 178 -25.48 -35.07 34.93
C ILE A 178 -25.48 -35.26 36.45
N ASP A 179 -25.65 -36.50 36.90
CA ASP A 179 -25.45 -36.92 38.28
C ASP A 179 -23.97 -37.23 38.54
N LEU A 180 -23.33 -36.44 39.39
CA LEU A 180 -21.91 -36.59 39.74
C LEU A 180 -21.67 -37.69 40.79
N GLY A 181 -22.72 -38.25 41.37
CA GLY A 181 -22.68 -39.17 42.50
C GLY A 181 -22.88 -38.46 43.84
N GLY A 182 -23.28 -39.22 44.87
CA GLY A 182 -23.49 -38.67 46.22
C GLY A 182 -24.70 -37.73 46.38
N GLY A 183 -25.58 -37.65 45.38
CA GLY A 183 -26.76 -36.78 45.37
C GLY A 183 -26.53 -35.41 44.71
N GLU A 184 -25.31 -35.12 44.23
CA GLU A 184 -25.00 -33.87 43.53
C GLU A 184 -25.33 -33.97 42.03
N VAL A 185 -26.11 -33.01 41.53
CA VAL A 185 -26.54 -32.95 40.13
C VAL A 185 -26.06 -31.65 39.50
N LYS A 186 -25.57 -31.72 38.26
CA LYS A 186 -25.07 -30.58 37.50
C LYS A 186 -25.85 -30.40 36.20
N GLU A 187 -26.39 -29.20 36.02
CA GLU A 187 -26.99 -28.76 34.75
C GLU A 187 -25.91 -28.24 33.80
N LEU A 188 -26.01 -28.64 32.54
CA LEU A 188 -25.09 -28.26 31.46
C LEU A 188 -25.83 -27.50 30.37
N PRO A 189 -25.51 -26.21 30.17
CA PRO A 189 -25.95 -25.48 28.99
C PRO A 189 -24.99 -25.70 27.81
N MET A 190 -25.26 -25.09 26.65
CA MET A 190 -24.33 -25.10 25.50
C MET A 190 -23.05 -24.30 25.76
N LEU A 191 -23.10 -23.35 26.69
CA LEU A 191 -22.00 -22.51 27.09
C LEU A 191 -21.07 -23.19 28.11
N GLN A 192 -19.75 -23.11 27.89
CA GLN A 192 -18.74 -23.41 28.90
C GLN A 192 -17.81 -22.20 29.11
N LYS A 193 -17.17 -22.14 30.28
CA LYS A 193 -16.10 -21.19 30.57
C LYS A 193 -14.79 -21.94 30.79
N TRP A 194 -13.69 -21.42 30.23
CA TRP A 194 -12.38 -22.05 30.39
C TRP A 194 -11.26 -21.03 30.63
N PRO A 195 -10.41 -21.20 31.66
CA PRO A 195 -9.32 -20.27 31.94
C PRO A 195 -8.33 -20.17 30.76
N VAL A 196 -8.06 -18.96 30.27
CA VAL A 196 -7.25 -18.77 29.05
C VAL A 196 -5.78 -19.13 29.24
N ARG A 197 -5.29 -19.09 30.49
CA ARG A 197 -3.92 -19.47 30.87
C ARG A 197 -3.77 -20.98 31.08
N LYS A 198 -4.87 -21.75 31.12
CA LYS A 198 -4.82 -23.20 31.33
C LYS A 198 -5.05 -23.93 30.00
N PRO A 199 -4.12 -24.79 29.54
CA PRO A 199 -4.34 -25.61 28.35
C PRO A 199 -5.56 -26.53 28.53
N ARG A 200 -6.38 -26.67 27.48
CA ARG A 200 -7.50 -27.63 27.50
C ARG A 200 -6.98 -29.08 27.43
N PRO A 201 -7.52 -30.00 28.24
CA PRO A 201 -7.01 -31.36 28.35
C PRO A 201 -7.37 -32.19 27.10
N TYR A 202 -6.50 -33.15 26.80
CA TYR A 202 -6.66 -34.13 25.73
C TYR A 202 -6.18 -35.50 26.20
N ILE A 203 -6.52 -36.57 25.48
CA ILE A 203 -6.14 -37.94 25.87
C ILE A 203 -4.66 -38.18 25.59
N LYS A 204 -4.24 -37.92 24.34
CA LYS A 204 -2.88 -38.16 23.88
C LYS A 204 -2.50 -37.18 22.78
N ARG A 205 -1.26 -36.68 22.82
CA ARG A 205 -0.67 -35.91 21.71
C ARG A 205 -0.21 -36.87 20.61
N LEU A 206 -0.58 -36.56 19.38
CA LEU A 206 -0.21 -37.32 18.19
C LEU A 206 0.90 -36.60 17.44
N GLU A 207 1.66 -37.37 16.68
CA GLU A 207 2.60 -36.81 15.73
C GLU A 207 1.85 -36.13 14.57
N PRO A 208 2.27 -34.92 14.13
CA PRO A 208 1.58 -34.20 13.07
C PRO A 208 2.01 -34.76 11.70
N VAL A 209 1.27 -35.79 11.26
CA VAL A 209 1.57 -36.52 10.01
C VAL A 209 0.84 -36.01 8.76
N GLU A 210 -0.05 -35.02 8.90
CA GLU A 210 -0.78 -34.42 7.78
C GLU A 210 -0.23 -33.02 7.47
N PRO A 211 0.02 -32.64 6.21
CA PRO A 211 0.42 -31.29 5.87
C PRO A 211 -0.76 -30.32 5.93
N LEU A 212 -0.49 -29.11 6.42
CA LEU A 212 -1.37 -27.95 6.27
C LEU A 212 -1.19 -27.40 4.85
N ILE A 213 -2.16 -27.68 3.98
CA ILE A 213 -2.14 -27.16 2.61
C ILE A 213 -2.46 -25.65 2.65
N THR A 214 -1.44 -24.84 2.37
CA THR A 214 -1.51 -23.37 2.34
C THR A 214 -1.91 -22.84 0.96
N GLY A 215 -1.76 -23.66 -0.09
CA GLY A 215 -1.91 -23.25 -1.47
C GLY A 215 -0.72 -22.45 -2.00
N GLN A 216 0.34 -22.27 -1.20
CA GLN A 216 1.59 -21.64 -1.59
C GLN A 216 2.61 -22.72 -1.92
N ARG A 217 3.07 -22.79 -3.18
CA ARG A 217 3.94 -23.87 -3.70
C ARG A 217 5.20 -24.05 -2.87
N VAL A 218 5.86 -22.94 -2.50
CA VAL A 218 7.09 -22.96 -1.71
C VAL A 218 6.88 -23.53 -0.30
N LEU A 219 5.74 -23.24 0.33
CA LEU A 219 5.43 -23.78 1.66
C LEU A 219 5.00 -25.24 1.54
N ASP A 220 4.03 -25.55 0.69
CA ASP A 220 3.48 -26.91 0.61
C ASP A 220 4.51 -27.94 0.12
N MET A 221 5.46 -27.53 -0.74
CA MET A 221 6.47 -28.43 -1.30
C MET A 221 7.81 -28.41 -0.54
N LEU A 222 8.41 -27.23 -0.30
CA LEU A 222 9.77 -27.15 0.24
C LEU A 222 9.79 -27.09 1.77
N PHE A 223 8.91 -26.26 2.35
CA PHE A 223 8.87 -25.98 3.78
C PHE A 223 7.48 -26.27 4.37
N PRO A 224 7.01 -27.53 4.29
CA PRO A 224 5.64 -27.87 4.68
C PRO A 224 5.43 -27.63 6.16
N ILE A 225 4.30 -27.00 6.49
CA ILE A 225 3.81 -26.90 7.86
C ILE A 225 2.88 -28.10 8.05
N ALA A 226 3.02 -28.86 9.12
CA ALA A 226 2.07 -29.92 9.43
C ALA A 226 0.84 -29.39 10.18
N LYS A 227 -0.31 -30.04 10.03
CA LYS A 227 -1.50 -29.81 10.84
C LYS A 227 -1.21 -30.19 12.29
N GLY A 228 -1.35 -29.20 13.18
CA GLY A 228 -0.87 -29.32 14.57
C GLY A 228 0.58 -28.88 14.75
N GLY A 229 1.22 -28.40 13.69
CA GLY A 229 2.59 -27.90 13.71
C GLY A 229 2.71 -26.46 14.23
N LYS A 230 3.96 -26.01 14.31
CA LYS A 230 4.37 -24.70 14.81
C LYS A 230 5.26 -24.05 13.78
N ALA A 231 4.92 -22.86 13.32
CA ALA A 231 5.75 -22.11 12.40
C ALA A 231 5.97 -20.68 12.88
N ALA A 232 7.12 -20.11 12.51
CA ALA A 232 7.36 -18.68 12.62
C ALA A 232 7.66 -18.08 11.26
N VAL A 233 7.16 -16.87 11.06
CA VAL A 233 7.44 -16.04 9.88
C VAL A 233 8.19 -14.79 10.37
N PRO A 234 9.52 -14.87 10.58
CA PRO A 234 10.30 -13.69 10.87
C PRO A 234 10.43 -12.80 9.64
N GLY A 235 10.03 -11.54 9.79
CA GLY A 235 10.19 -10.49 8.79
C GLY A 235 9.93 -9.12 9.40
N GLY A 236 10.65 -8.09 8.97
CA GLY A 236 10.47 -6.74 9.53
C GLY A 236 9.00 -6.27 9.46
N PHE A 237 8.54 -5.61 10.53
CA PHE A 237 7.22 -4.97 10.66
C PHE A 237 6.83 -4.19 9.40
N GLY A 238 5.51 -4.10 9.17
CA GLY A 238 4.81 -3.14 8.29
C GLY A 238 5.78 -2.16 7.65
N SER A 239 6.23 -2.52 6.44
CA SER A 239 7.57 -2.28 5.87
C SER A 239 8.04 -0.83 5.68
N GLY A 240 7.56 0.12 6.47
CA GLY A 240 7.98 1.51 6.53
C GLY A 240 8.07 2.10 5.13
N LYS A 241 6.99 2.01 4.35
CA LYS A 241 6.99 2.49 2.97
C LYS A 241 6.30 3.84 2.89
N CYS A 242 6.83 4.80 3.64
CA CYS A 242 6.21 6.11 3.77
C CYS A 242 7.09 7.18 3.10
N VAL A 243 6.44 8.18 2.51
CA VAL A 243 7.06 9.37 1.89
C VAL A 243 6.98 10.56 2.85
N VAL A 244 7.85 11.56 2.65
CA VAL A 244 7.88 12.76 3.51
C VAL A 244 6.68 13.69 3.29
N PRO A 245 6.38 14.60 4.24
CA PRO A 245 5.38 15.65 4.09
C PRO A 245 5.68 16.55 2.89
N GLY A 246 4.65 17.13 2.28
CA GLY A 246 4.74 17.95 1.08
C GLY A 246 4.97 17.14 -0.22
N THR A 247 4.91 15.81 -0.16
CA THR A 247 5.11 14.97 -1.35
C THR A 247 3.89 15.07 -2.28
N PRO A 248 4.07 15.53 -3.54
CA PRO A 248 2.99 15.52 -4.52
C PRO A 248 2.67 14.10 -4.99
N VAL A 249 1.39 13.82 -5.19
CA VAL A 249 0.85 12.58 -5.73
C VAL A 249 0.14 12.91 -7.03
N MET A 250 0.44 12.16 -8.10
CA MET A 250 -0.18 12.39 -9.41
C MET A 250 -1.44 11.56 -9.59
N LEU A 251 -2.55 12.26 -9.86
CA LEU A 251 -3.84 11.65 -10.15
C LEU A 251 -3.92 11.16 -11.60
N SER A 252 -4.89 10.29 -11.89
CA SER A 252 -5.17 9.76 -13.23
C SER A 252 -5.58 10.85 -14.25
N ASP A 253 -6.06 12.01 -13.77
CA ASP A 253 -6.43 13.16 -14.60
C ASP A 253 -5.26 14.14 -14.85
N GLY A 254 -4.08 13.84 -14.30
CA GLY A 254 -2.87 14.65 -14.45
C GLY A 254 -2.68 15.74 -13.40
N SER A 255 -3.66 15.96 -12.53
CA SER A 255 -3.52 16.89 -11.43
C SER A 255 -2.58 16.37 -10.35
N LEU A 256 -2.01 17.30 -9.58
CA LEU A 256 -1.13 17.00 -8.45
C LEU A 256 -1.83 17.39 -7.16
N ARG A 257 -1.87 16.44 -6.22
CA ARG A 257 -2.37 16.67 -4.86
C ARG A 257 -1.26 16.41 -3.86
N ILE A 258 -1.14 17.23 -2.82
CA ILE A 258 -0.16 17.01 -1.77
C ILE A 258 -0.68 15.92 -0.83
N ILE A 259 0.16 14.94 -0.48
CA ILE A 259 -0.26 13.79 0.33
C ILE A 259 -0.82 14.20 1.71
N ASP A 260 -0.30 15.28 2.28
CA ASP A 260 -0.78 15.91 3.52
C ASP A 260 -2.20 16.45 3.38
N GLU A 261 -2.53 17.05 2.24
CA GLU A 261 -3.86 17.60 1.99
C GLU A 261 -4.87 16.46 1.77
N ILE A 262 -4.46 15.40 1.07
CA ILE A 262 -5.25 14.18 0.93
C ILE A 262 -5.57 13.62 2.32
N PHE A 263 -4.57 13.56 3.20
CA PHE A 263 -4.75 13.14 4.58
C PHE A 263 -5.69 14.06 5.36
N LYS A 264 -5.49 15.38 5.32
CA LYS A 264 -6.33 16.36 6.01
C LYS A 264 -7.78 16.33 5.56
N GLU A 265 -8.03 16.13 4.27
CA GLU A 265 -9.38 16.02 3.72
C GLU A 265 -10.08 14.73 4.14
N ALA A 266 -9.35 13.61 4.15
CA ALA A 266 -9.86 12.33 4.62
C ALA A 266 -10.19 12.37 6.11
N LYS A 267 -9.32 13.02 6.90
CA LYS A 267 -9.51 13.25 8.34
C LYS A 267 -10.62 14.26 8.66
N GLY A 268 -10.74 15.33 7.87
CA GLY A 268 -11.53 16.52 8.22
C GLY A 268 -10.80 17.52 9.12
N GLY A 269 -9.47 17.50 9.20
CA GLY A 269 -8.68 18.37 10.08
C GLY A 269 -7.17 18.11 10.04
N GLU A 270 -6.40 18.82 10.86
CA GLU A 270 -4.93 18.63 10.98
C GLU A 270 -4.57 17.28 11.63
N PRO A 271 -3.40 16.70 11.31
CA PRO A 271 -2.90 15.48 11.97
C PRO A 271 -2.85 15.63 13.49
N ASP A 272 -3.19 14.58 14.21
CA ASP A 272 -3.21 14.61 15.67
C ASP A 272 -1.75 14.49 16.17
N PRO A 273 -1.22 15.47 16.91
CA PRO A 273 0.15 15.40 17.42
C PRO A 273 0.32 14.37 18.54
N THR A 274 -0.77 13.91 19.17
CA THR A 274 -0.74 12.92 20.25
C THR A 274 -0.74 11.48 19.76
N LEU A 275 -1.21 11.25 18.54
CA LEU A 275 -1.27 9.91 17.93
C LEU A 275 0.04 9.61 17.19
N PRO A 276 0.65 8.44 17.38
CA PRO A 276 1.85 8.05 16.64
C PRO A 276 1.55 7.77 15.16
N GLU A 277 0.35 7.33 14.82
CA GLU A 277 -0.04 7.02 13.44
C GLU A 277 -1.54 7.20 13.25
N GLU A 278 -1.96 7.49 12.02
CA GLU A 278 -3.34 7.79 11.65
C GLU A 278 -3.60 7.25 10.22
N ILE A 279 -4.76 6.65 9.96
CA ILE A 279 -5.23 6.35 8.59
C ILE A 279 -6.67 6.78 8.49
N TYR A 280 -7.02 7.33 7.34
CA TYR A 280 -8.40 7.65 7.00
C TYR A 280 -8.78 7.00 5.67
N GLU A 281 -9.98 6.45 5.61
CA GLU A 281 -10.62 6.06 4.35
C GLU A 281 -10.92 7.33 3.55
N LEU A 282 -10.63 7.29 2.26
CA LEU A 282 -10.97 8.38 1.35
C LEU A 282 -12.48 8.31 1.07
N LYS A 283 -13.20 9.42 1.29
CA LYS A 283 -14.66 9.52 1.05
C LYS A 283 -15.06 8.96 -0.32
N GLU A 284 -14.22 9.19 -1.31
CA GLU A 284 -14.27 8.55 -2.62
C GLU A 284 -12.87 8.05 -2.99
N PRO A 285 -12.72 6.86 -3.60
CA PRO A 285 -11.43 6.37 -4.06
C PRO A 285 -10.76 7.35 -5.02
N ILE A 286 -9.51 7.71 -4.76
CA ILE A 286 -8.76 8.62 -5.61
C ILE A 286 -8.07 7.82 -6.72
N GLU A 287 -8.36 8.12 -7.98
CA GLU A 287 -7.66 7.52 -9.11
C GLU A 287 -6.24 8.08 -9.29
N LEU A 288 -5.25 7.20 -9.37
CA LEU A 288 -3.82 7.47 -9.49
C LEU A 288 -3.21 6.78 -10.72
N ILE A 289 -1.92 7.05 -10.98
CA ILE A 289 -1.11 6.31 -11.95
C ILE A 289 -0.14 5.38 -11.21
N GLY A 290 -0.16 4.08 -11.53
CA GLY A 290 0.76 3.06 -11.01
C GLY A 290 1.57 2.37 -12.12
N PHE A 291 2.63 1.65 -11.75
CA PHE A 291 3.54 0.93 -12.64
C PHE A 291 3.46 -0.59 -12.40
N ASP A 292 3.21 -1.36 -13.46
CA ASP A 292 3.05 -2.82 -13.35
C ASP A 292 4.30 -3.64 -13.64
N GLY A 293 5.45 -2.96 -13.74
CA GLY A 293 6.71 -3.56 -14.18
C GLY A 293 6.96 -3.47 -15.69
N ARG A 294 5.96 -3.08 -16.49
CA ARG A 294 6.10 -2.87 -17.95
C ARG A 294 5.57 -1.51 -18.41
N LYS A 295 4.37 -1.13 -17.96
CA LYS A 295 3.68 0.11 -18.36
C LYS A 295 3.07 0.83 -17.16
N LEU A 296 2.76 2.11 -17.38
CA LEU A 296 1.97 2.92 -16.46
C LEU A 296 0.48 2.68 -16.72
N ARG A 297 -0.34 2.58 -15.66
CA ARG A 297 -1.79 2.35 -15.73
C ARG A 297 -2.56 3.07 -14.61
N LYS A 298 -3.85 3.30 -14.81
CA LYS A 298 -4.75 3.86 -13.78
C LYS A 298 -4.96 2.85 -12.65
N VAL A 299 -4.90 3.31 -11.41
CA VAL A 299 -5.07 2.56 -10.16
C VAL A 299 -5.85 3.39 -9.16
N HIS A 300 -6.30 2.83 -8.04
CA HIS A 300 -7.13 3.58 -7.07
C HIS A 300 -6.50 3.53 -5.68
N ALA A 301 -6.32 4.70 -5.08
CA ALA A 301 -6.05 4.80 -3.65
C ALA A 301 -7.37 4.78 -2.88
N THR A 302 -7.40 3.98 -1.82
CA THR A 302 -8.60 3.80 -0.97
C THR A 302 -8.42 4.44 0.40
N HIS A 303 -7.19 4.48 0.90
CA HIS A 303 -6.86 4.99 2.21
C HIS A 303 -5.60 5.84 2.15
N VAL A 304 -5.49 6.77 3.10
CA VAL A 304 -4.30 7.60 3.30
C VAL A 304 -3.78 7.44 4.72
N TYR A 305 -2.49 7.16 4.83
CA TYR A 305 -1.76 6.88 6.07
C TYR A 305 -0.84 8.03 6.45
N ARG A 306 -0.66 8.22 7.76
CA ARG A 306 0.33 9.08 8.41
C ARG A 306 0.99 8.31 9.54
N GLY A 307 2.31 8.36 9.63
CA GLY A 307 3.12 7.83 10.74
C GLY A 307 4.33 8.70 11.03
N TYR A 308 5.28 8.17 11.82
CA TYR A 308 6.55 8.86 12.16
C TYR A 308 7.77 8.00 11.83
N THR A 309 8.88 8.65 11.53
CA THR A 309 10.20 8.02 11.40
C THR A 309 11.29 8.89 12.00
N ASP A 310 12.37 8.28 12.46
CA ASP A 310 13.57 8.90 13.00
C ASP A 310 14.71 9.03 11.97
N ARG A 311 14.58 8.34 10.84
CA ARG A 311 15.60 8.28 9.79
C ARG A 311 14.96 8.37 8.42
N LEU A 312 15.61 9.09 7.53
CA LEU A 312 15.26 9.19 6.12
C LEU A 312 16.44 8.77 5.26
N VAL A 313 16.16 8.29 4.06
CA VAL A 313 17.15 8.09 3.01
C VAL A 313 16.87 9.08 1.89
N ARG A 314 17.87 9.91 1.60
CA ARG A 314 17.86 10.91 0.53
C ARG A 314 18.68 10.39 -0.64
N ILE A 315 18.01 10.09 -1.75
CA ILE A 315 18.63 9.58 -2.98
C ILE A 315 18.65 10.70 -4.01
N LYS A 316 19.82 10.96 -4.59
CA LYS A 316 20.00 11.91 -5.69
C LYS A 316 20.42 11.19 -6.96
N THR A 317 19.70 11.44 -8.05
CA THR A 317 19.97 10.84 -9.37
C THR A 317 20.79 11.76 -10.28
N SER A 318 21.26 11.22 -11.40
CA SER A 318 22.05 11.89 -12.44
C SER A 318 21.25 12.92 -13.23
N SER A 319 19.95 12.71 -13.33
CA SER A 319 19.05 13.75 -13.80
C SER A 319 18.73 14.78 -12.69
N GLY A 320 19.29 14.65 -11.50
CA GLY A 320 19.11 15.56 -10.37
C GLY A 320 17.75 15.48 -9.68
N ARG A 321 17.03 14.35 -9.81
CA ARG A 321 15.86 14.05 -8.96
C ARG A 321 16.35 13.81 -7.54
N ILE A 322 15.53 14.23 -6.58
CA ILE A 322 15.77 14.00 -5.15
C ILE A 322 14.57 13.21 -4.62
N ILE A 323 14.86 12.06 -4.01
CA ILE A 323 13.86 11.18 -3.41
C ILE A 323 14.16 11.11 -1.92
N GLU A 324 13.17 11.41 -1.09
CA GLU A 324 13.26 11.33 0.36
C GLU A 324 12.19 10.37 0.84
N VAL A 325 12.66 9.25 1.38
CA VAL A 325 11.79 8.16 1.82
C VAL A 325 12.36 7.55 3.08
N THR A 326 11.52 6.81 3.78
CA THR A 326 11.93 5.95 4.90
C THR A 326 12.94 4.89 4.44
N PRO A 327 13.91 4.46 5.27
CA PRO A 327 14.94 3.47 4.91
C PRO A 327 14.40 2.17 4.31
N GLN A 328 13.22 1.77 4.75
CA GLN A 328 12.54 0.54 4.34
C GLN A 328 11.74 0.68 3.03
N HIS A 329 11.55 1.91 2.53
CA HIS A 329 10.81 2.19 1.31
C HIS A 329 11.50 1.57 0.09
N LYS A 330 10.77 0.84 -0.74
CA LYS A 330 11.32 0.16 -1.91
C LYS A 330 11.17 0.99 -3.17
N LEU A 331 12.25 1.11 -3.96
CA LEU A 331 12.24 1.80 -5.25
C LEU A 331 12.64 0.84 -6.37
N PRO A 332 12.01 0.95 -7.57
CA PRO A 332 12.31 0.07 -8.69
C PRO A 332 13.66 0.40 -9.33
N ILE A 333 14.64 -0.49 -9.19
CA ILE A 333 15.99 -0.42 -9.75
C ILE A 333 16.11 -1.37 -10.95
N TYR A 334 16.67 -0.86 -12.04
CA TYR A 334 17.00 -1.62 -13.23
C TYR A 334 18.43 -2.17 -13.15
N PHE A 335 18.57 -3.44 -13.52
CA PHE A 335 19.83 -4.16 -13.58
C PHE A 335 20.24 -4.39 -15.05
N PRO A 336 21.52 -4.21 -15.43
CA PRO A 336 22.00 -4.32 -16.82
C PRO A 336 21.66 -5.65 -17.52
N GLU A 337 21.38 -6.70 -16.76
CA GLU A 337 20.93 -8.02 -17.20
C GLU A 337 19.49 -8.02 -17.77
N GLY A 338 18.77 -6.90 -17.68
CA GLY A 338 17.39 -6.73 -18.16
C GLY A 338 16.31 -6.97 -17.11
N GLU A 339 16.70 -7.07 -15.84
CA GLU A 339 15.79 -7.31 -14.72
C GLU A 339 15.43 -6.00 -14.02
N VAL A 340 14.18 -5.90 -13.56
CA VAL A 340 13.71 -4.81 -12.69
C VAL A 340 13.50 -5.37 -11.29
N LYS A 341 14.15 -4.78 -10.29
CA LYS A 341 14.16 -5.22 -8.90
C LYS A 341 13.87 -4.04 -7.99
N GLU A 342 13.05 -4.22 -6.97
CA GLU A 342 12.71 -3.19 -6.00
C GLU A 342 13.67 -3.22 -4.83
N LEU A 343 14.63 -2.31 -4.75
CA LEU A 343 15.56 -2.25 -3.60
C LEU A 343 15.03 -1.32 -2.51
N LYS A 344 15.21 -1.70 -1.24
CA LYS A 344 15.00 -0.79 -0.11
C LYS A 344 15.92 0.42 -0.24
N ALA A 345 15.44 1.60 0.15
CA ALA A 345 16.18 2.85 0.03
C ALA A 345 17.55 2.78 0.74
N GLU A 346 17.64 2.14 1.90
CA GLU A 346 18.89 1.94 2.65
C GLU A 346 19.93 1.07 1.91
N ASN A 347 19.47 0.19 1.00
CA ASN A 347 20.31 -0.73 0.24
C ASN A 347 20.61 -0.24 -1.18
N ILE A 348 20.17 0.97 -1.50
CA ILE A 348 20.45 1.58 -2.80
C ILE A 348 21.84 2.19 -2.76
N GLU A 349 22.66 1.85 -3.74
CA GLU A 349 24.04 2.34 -3.84
C GLU A 349 24.22 3.29 -5.02
N LYS A 350 25.24 4.14 -4.90
CA LYS A 350 25.71 4.99 -6.00
C LYS A 350 26.09 4.12 -7.21
N GLY A 351 25.57 4.49 -8.38
CA GLY A 351 25.84 3.82 -9.65
C GLY A 351 24.73 2.90 -10.14
N MET A 352 23.78 2.52 -9.28
CA MET A 352 22.56 1.79 -9.67
C MET A 352 21.63 2.66 -10.54
N PHE A 353 20.67 2.06 -11.24
CA PHE A 353 19.76 2.77 -12.15
C PHE A 353 18.32 2.72 -11.64
N LEU A 354 17.81 3.84 -11.15
CA LEU A 354 16.42 3.99 -10.73
C LEU A 354 15.51 4.07 -11.95
N ILE A 355 14.40 3.33 -11.93
CA ILE A 355 13.35 3.43 -12.94
C ILE A 355 12.45 4.60 -12.57
N VAL A 356 12.30 5.51 -13.52
CA VAL A 356 11.48 6.71 -13.36
C VAL A 356 10.56 6.88 -14.57
N PRO A 357 9.38 7.52 -14.42
CA PRO A 357 8.50 7.80 -15.55
C PRO A 357 9.23 8.59 -16.65
N LYS A 358 9.09 8.14 -17.89
CA LYS A 358 9.56 8.81 -19.11
C LYS A 358 8.44 9.54 -19.82
N HIS A 359 7.28 8.88 -19.92
CA HIS A 359 6.13 9.38 -20.64
C HIS A 359 4.84 8.95 -19.93
N ILE A 360 4.05 9.93 -19.50
CA ILE A 360 2.74 9.71 -18.84
C ILE A 360 1.64 10.13 -19.80
N LYS A 361 1.07 9.15 -20.52
CA LYS A 361 -0.05 9.36 -21.45
C LYS A 361 -1.35 9.44 -20.68
N LEU A 362 -2.10 10.52 -20.86
CA LEU A 362 -3.43 10.74 -20.29
C LEU A 362 -4.45 10.92 -21.42
N GLU A 363 -5.75 10.85 -21.10
CA GLU A 363 -6.81 11.13 -22.06
C GLU A 363 -6.93 12.64 -22.32
N ASP A 364 -7.01 13.03 -23.59
CA ASP A 364 -7.22 14.43 -23.97
C ASP A 364 -8.61 14.90 -23.53
N LYS A 365 -8.63 15.93 -22.68
CA LYS A 365 -9.86 16.62 -22.26
C LYS A 365 -9.76 18.08 -22.63
N GLN A 366 -10.74 18.58 -23.39
CA GLN A 366 -11.00 20.02 -23.41
C GLN A 366 -11.51 20.44 -22.04
N ILE A 367 -10.92 21.51 -21.49
CA ILE A 367 -11.28 22.00 -20.17
C ILE A 367 -12.20 23.22 -20.34
N PRO A 368 -13.50 23.10 -20.01
CA PRO A 368 -14.39 24.25 -19.93
C PRO A 368 -13.87 25.19 -18.85
N LEU A 369 -13.59 26.44 -19.22
CA LEU A 369 -12.96 27.42 -18.33
C LEU A 369 -13.96 28.49 -17.86
N ALA A 370 -14.92 28.86 -18.72
CA ALA A 370 -15.85 29.96 -18.48
C ALA A 370 -16.53 29.88 -17.11
N GLU A 371 -17.10 28.73 -16.79
CA GLU A 371 -17.90 28.55 -15.57
C GLU A 371 -17.06 28.73 -14.30
N LYS A 372 -15.99 27.95 -14.16
CA LYS A 372 -15.05 28.04 -13.02
C LYS A 372 -14.45 29.43 -12.89
N LEU A 373 -14.11 30.07 -14.02
CA LEU A 373 -13.53 31.40 -14.03
C LEU A 373 -14.54 32.46 -13.56
N LEU A 374 -15.78 32.40 -14.05
CA LEU A 374 -16.84 33.34 -13.69
C LEU A 374 -17.27 33.20 -12.22
N GLU A 375 -17.27 31.97 -11.67
CA GLU A 375 -17.49 31.75 -10.24
C GLU A 375 -16.40 32.40 -9.36
N LYS A 376 -15.12 32.25 -9.74
CA LYS A 376 -14.01 32.92 -9.03
C LYS A 376 -14.12 34.44 -9.15
N LEU A 377 -14.51 34.95 -10.32
CA LEU A 377 -14.68 36.38 -10.54
C LEU A 377 -15.91 36.95 -9.82
N SER A 378 -16.95 36.15 -9.56
CA SER A 378 -18.15 36.63 -8.85
C SER A 378 -17.90 37.02 -7.39
N MET A 379 -16.75 36.64 -6.83
CA MET A 379 -16.31 37.11 -5.51
C MET A 379 -16.05 38.63 -5.48
N TYR A 380 -15.79 39.24 -6.63
CA TYR A 380 -15.63 40.70 -6.75
C TYR A 380 -16.98 41.37 -7.00
N GLY A 381 -17.52 42.07 -5.99
CA GLY A 381 -18.84 42.70 -6.05
C GLY A 381 -19.01 43.83 -7.07
N ASP A 382 -17.91 44.35 -7.62
CA ASP A 382 -17.85 45.40 -8.62
C ASP A 382 -17.76 44.88 -10.07
N ILE A 383 -17.84 43.57 -10.31
CA ILE A 383 -17.87 43.00 -11.67
C ILE A 383 -19.32 42.86 -12.15
N ALA A 384 -19.57 43.26 -13.40
CA ALA A 384 -20.87 43.16 -14.04
C ALA A 384 -20.76 42.60 -15.46
N SER A 385 -21.83 41.94 -15.91
CA SER A 385 -21.99 41.49 -17.28
C SER A 385 -22.28 42.66 -18.21
N ASP A 386 -21.53 42.77 -19.30
CA ASP A 386 -21.80 43.68 -20.41
C ASP A 386 -22.53 42.96 -21.57
N ASP A 387 -22.83 41.67 -21.39
CA ASP A 387 -23.54 40.84 -22.35
C ASP A 387 -25.05 41.13 -22.29
N LYS A 388 -25.57 41.76 -23.35
CA LYS A 388 -26.96 42.26 -23.40
C LYS A 388 -27.97 41.10 -23.37
N GLU A 389 -27.71 40.02 -24.09
CA GLU A 389 -28.62 38.88 -24.19
C GLU A 389 -28.75 38.18 -22.83
N VAL A 390 -27.61 37.94 -22.16
CA VAL A 390 -27.60 37.35 -20.81
C VAL A 390 -28.26 38.28 -19.80
N ASN A 391 -27.99 39.59 -19.87
CA ASN A 391 -28.60 40.56 -18.97
C ASN A 391 -30.13 40.61 -19.10
N ASP A 392 -30.66 40.59 -20.32
CA ASP A 392 -32.10 40.60 -20.57
C ASP A 392 -32.76 39.30 -20.08
N LEU A 393 -32.13 38.15 -20.31
CA LEU A 393 -32.59 36.85 -19.82
C LEU A 393 -32.64 36.79 -18.28
N VAL A 394 -31.57 37.24 -17.63
CA VAL A 394 -31.47 37.26 -16.15
C VAL A 394 -32.50 38.20 -15.55
N LYS A 395 -32.69 39.40 -16.12
CA LYS A 395 -33.73 40.33 -15.66
C LYS A 395 -35.14 39.77 -15.83
N GLY A 396 -35.40 39.06 -16.93
CA GLY A 396 -36.65 38.34 -17.16
C GLY A 396 -36.96 37.34 -16.05
N LYS A 397 -35.99 36.46 -15.74
CA LYS A 397 -36.11 35.47 -14.66
C LYS A 397 -36.24 36.12 -13.28
N LEU A 398 -35.46 37.16 -12.98
CA LEU A 398 -35.59 37.88 -11.72
C LEU A 398 -36.97 38.53 -11.55
N LYS A 399 -37.59 39.01 -12.64
CA LYS A 399 -38.95 39.55 -12.64
C LYS A 399 -40.01 38.48 -12.37
N GLU A 400 -39.80 37.27 -12.89
CA GLU A 400 -40.64 36.10 -12.62
C GLU A 400 -40.54 35.67 -11.16
N ILE A 401 -39.32 35.53 -10.63
CA ILE A 401 -39.08 35.17 -9.23
C ILE A 401 -39.66 36.23 -8.29
N LEU A 402 -39.49 37.51 -8.58
CA LEU A 402 -40.07 38.60 -7.78
C LEU A 402 -41.62 38.51 -7.70
N ARG A 403 -42.28 37.98 -8.72
CA ARG A 403 -43.74 37.81 -8.75
C ARG A 403 -44.20 36.52 -8.07
N ASN A 404 -43.48 35.43 -8.28
CA ASN A 404 -43.92 34.09 -7.90
C ASN A 404 -43.36 33.63 -6.55
N ASP A 405 -42.16 34.08 -6.17
CA ASP A 405 -41.48 33.72 -4.91
C ASP A 405 -40.64 34.91 -4.36
N PRO A 406 -41.29 35.86 -3.66
CA PRO A 406 -40.61 37.01 -3.07
C PRO A 406 -39.53 36.62 -2.04
N LYS A 407 -39.68 35.50 -1.34
CA LYS A 407 -38.70 35.02 -0.35
C LYS A 407 -37.41 34.55 -1.03
N LEU A 408 -37.53 33.85 -2.16
CA LEU A 408 -36.37 33.48 -2.97
C LEU A 408 -35.67 34.70 -3.56
N PHE A 409 -36.42 35.74 -3.94
CA PHE A 409 -35.86 37.00 -4.41
C PHE A 409 -35.05 37.73 -3.33
N GLU A 410 -35.56 37.81 -2.10
CA GLU A 410 -34.86 38.38 -0.94
C GLU A 410 -33.59 37.57 -0.63
N LYS A 411 -33.68 36.24 -0.54
CA LYS A 411 -32.53 35.35 -0.33
C LYS A 411 -31.44 35.53 -1.40
N LEU A 412 -31.83 35.77 -2.65
CA LEU A 412 -30.90 35.99 -3.76
C LEU A 412 -30.22 37.37 -3.67
N ALA A 413 -30.94 38.39 -3.19
CA ALA A 413 -30.37 39.71 -2.91
C ALA A 413 -29.31 39.61 -1.79
N ASP A 414 -29.64 38.91 -0.70
CA ASP A 414 -28.74 38.69 0.44
C ASP A 414 -27.46 37.95 0.03
N LEU A 415 -27.58 36.81 -0.66
CA LEU A 415 -26.44 36.02 -1.15
C LEU A 415 -25.57 36.79 -2.16
N SER A 416 -26.17 37.79 -2.83
CA SER A 416 -25.48 38.64 -3.79
C SER A 416 -24.91 39.92 -3.17
N GLU A 417 -25.05 40.11 -1.85
CA GLU A 417 -24.63 41.30 -1.10
C GLU A 417 -25.23 42.59 -1.65
N LEU A 418 -26.53 42.56 -1.97
CA LEU A 418 -27.28 43.71 -2.48
C LEU A 418 -28.53 43.91 -1.64
N GLU A 419 -28.89 45.17 -1.40
CA GLU A 419 -30.21 45.48 -0.86
C GLU A 419 -31.30 45.05 -1.85
N THR A 420 -32.41 44.52 -1.33
CA THR A 420 -33.54 44.03 -2.12
C THR A 420 -34.06 45.10 -3.09
N ASP A 421 -34.08 46.37 -2.67
CA ASP A 421 -34.49 47.48 -3.53
C ASP A 421 -33.47 47.80 -4.63
N THR A 422 -32.18 47.60 -4.37
CA THR A 422 -31.13 47.70 -5.40
C THR A 422 -31.30 46.61 -6.46
N LEU A 423 -31.65 45.39 -6.05
CA LEU A 423 -31.94 44.30 -6.99
C LEU A 423 -33.22 44.58 -7.80
N LYS A 424 -34.29 45.09 -7.17
CA LYS A 424 -35.51 45.54 -7.88
C LYS A 424 -35.18 46.60 -8.93
N GLN A 425 -34.35 47.59 -8.60
CA GLN A 425 -33.93 48.62 -9.57
C GLN A 425 -33.19 48.01 -10.78
N ILE A 426 -32.35 46.98 -10.58
CA ILE A 426 -31.66 46.29 -11.68
C ILE A 426 -32.66 45.56 -12.60
N VAL A 427 -33.75 45.01 -12.04
CA VAL A 427 -34.81 44.34 -12.82
C VAL A 427 -35.60 45.33 -13.69
N TYR A 428 -35.96 46.50 -13.14
CA TYR A 428 -36.84 47.44 -13.84
C TYR A 428 -36.13 48.42 -14.78
N HIS A 429 -34.83 48.71 -14.56
CA HIS A 429 -34.06 49.60 -15.43
C HIS A 429 -33.33 48.85 -16.55
N LYS A 430 -33.72 49.10 -17.80
CA LYS A 430 -33.13 48.44 -18.98
C LYS A 430 -31.62 48.69 -19.13
N ASP A 431 -31.14 49.89 -18.82
CA ASP A 431 -29.74 50.30 -19.05
C ASP A 431 -28.76 49.88 -17.95
N ARG A 432 -29.23 49.30 -16.84
CA ARG A 432 -28.37 48.82 -15.76
C ARG A 432 -27.78 47.45 -16.08
N THR A 433 -26.45 47.32 -16.00
CA THR A 433 -25.78 46.01 -16.14
C THR A 433 -26.01 45.12 -14.93
N VAL A 434 -26.09 43.81 -15.16
CA VAL A 434 -26.34 42.83 -14.11
C VAL A 434 -25.02 42.46 -13.41
N PRO A 435 -24.95 42.51 -12.07
CA PRO A 435 -23.81 42.03 -11.29
C PRO A 435 -23.48 40.56 -11.61
N LEU A 436 -22.21 40.21 -11.77
CA LEU A 436 -21.83 38.82 -12.04
C LEU A 436 -22.24 37.88 -10.89
N LYS A 437 -22.13 38.34 -9.64
CA LYS A 437 -22.56 37.63 -8.43
C LYS A 437 -24.04 37.25 -8.45
N VAL A 438 -24.90 38.14 -8.97
CA VAL A 438 -26.33 37.87 -9.16
C VAL A 438 -26.55 36.75 -10.18
N ILE A 439 -25.82 36.77 -11.30
CA ILE A 439 -25.95 35.76 -12.37
C ILE A 439 -25.53 34.38 -11.84
N VAL A 440 -24.39 34.29 -11.16
CA VAL A 440 -23.87 33.03 -10.60
C VAL A 440 -24.79 32.48 -9.51
N ASN A 441 -25.23 33.32 -8.57
CA ASN A 441 -26.13 32.88 -7.50
C ASN A 441 -27.52 32.49 -8.01
N LEU A 442 -28.06 33.21 -9.00
CA LEU A 442 -29.32 32.85 -9.64
C LEU A 442 -29.26 31.45 -10.24
N ARG A 443 -28.20 31.15 -11.00
CA ARG A 443 -28.00 29.83 -11.61
C ARG A 443 -27.85 28.73 -10.56
N LYS A 444 -27.13 28.98 -9.46
CA LYS A 444 -26.97 28.02 -8.35
C LYS A 444 -28.26 27.72 -7.60
N LEU A 445 -29.12 28.72 -7.41
CA LEU A 445 -30.34 28.59 -6.60
C LEU A 445 -31.53 28.05 -7.38
N THR A 446 -31.56 28.25 -8.70
CA THR A 446 -32.75 27.96 -9.53
C THR A 446 -32.53 26.87 -10.57
N GLU A 447 -31.31 26.32 -10.67
CA GLU A 447 -30.86 25.41 -11.74
C GLU A 447 -31.20 25.92 -13.16
N ALA A 448 -31.48 27.22 -13.29
CA ALA A 448 -31.96 27.79 -14.52
C ALA A 448 -30.90 27.71 -15.62
N GLU A 449 -31.31 27.29 -16.83
CA GLU A 449 -30.50 27.38 -18.05
C GLU A 449 -30.28 28.85 -18.43
N ILE A 450 -29.31 29.50 -17.77
CA ILE A 450 -28.85 30.84 -18.09
C ILE A 450 -27.48 30.70 -18.74
N TRP A 451 -27.31 31.26 -19.94
CA TRP A 451 -26.01 31.31 -20.59
C TRP A 451 -25.02 32.16 -19.79
N LEU A 452 -23.76 31.74 -19.78
CA LEU A 452 -22.70 32.49 -19.13
C LEU A 452 -22.33 33.74 -19.95
N PRO A 453 -22.12 34.90 -19.31
CA PRO A 453 -21.77 36.14 -20.03
C PRO A 453 -20.42 36.03 -20.72
N LYS A 454 -20.37 36.37 -22.02
CA LYS A 454 -19.14 36.34 -22.82
C LYS A 454 -18.26 37.56 -22.61
N THR A 455 -18.85 38.68 -22.17
CA THR A 455 -18.17 39.96 -21.93
C THR A 455 -18.47 40.50 -20.55
N LEU A 456 -17.43 40.94 -19.87
CA LEU A 456 -17.51 41.51 -18.53
C LEU A 456 -16.86 42.88 -18.46
N ARG A 457 -17.25 43.66 -17.45
CA ARG A 457 -16.62 44.94 -17.10
C ARG A 457 -16.58 45.17 -15.60
N VAL A 458 -15.68 46.03 -15.15
CA VAL A 458 -15.72 46.58 -13.79
C VAL A 458 -16.72 47.75 -13.77
N ARG A 459 -17.58 47.80 -12.77
CA ARG A 459 -18.54 48.90 -12.57
C ARG A 459 -17.78 50.24 -12.53
N ARG A 460 -18.25 51.22 -13.31
CA ARG A 460 -17.62 52.54 -13.54
C ARG A 460 -16.41 52.55 -14.48
N SER A 461 -16.00 51.41 -15.04
CA SER A 461 -15.04 51.35 -16.14
C SER A 461 -15.75 51.25 -17.47
N SER A 462 -15.25 51.96 -18.49
CA SER A 462 -15.70 51.83 -19.88
C SER A 462 -15.06 50.65 -20.62
N LYS A 463 -14.09 49.96 -20.00
CA LYS A 463 -13.37 48.85 -20.64
C LYS A 463 -14.12 47.54 -20.49
N VAL A 464 -14.51 46.98 -21.63
CA VAL A 464 -15.11 45.65 -21.76
C VAL A 464 -14.02 44.64 -22.03
N VAL A 465 -14.11 43.47 -21.41
CA VAL A 465 -13.16 42.37 -21.57
C VAL A 465 -13.91 41.11 -21.96
N ARG A 466 -13.43 40.44 -23.00
CA ARG A 466 -13.94 39.12 -23.42
C ARG A 466 -13.44 38.04 -22.46
N ILE A 467 -14.31 37.10 -22.11
CA ILE A 467 -13.96 35.97 -21.24
C ILE A 467 -13.67 34.73 -22.08
N PRO A 468 -12.52 34.06 -21.89
CA PRO A 468 -12.20 32.83 -22.61
C PRO A 468 -13.13 31.69 -22.17
N ASN A 469 -13.67 30.95 -23.15
CA ASN A 469 -14.60 29.87 -22.88
C ASN A 469 -13.91 28.56 -22.46
N THR A 470 -12.77 28.26 -23.10
CA THR A 470 -11.96 27.06 -22.90
C THR A 470 -10.50 27.45 -22.70
N LEU A 471 -9.73 26.55 -22.10
CA LEU A 471 -8.28 26.67 -22.08
C LEU A 471 -7.71 26.09 -23.39
N ASP A 472 -7.46 26.96 -24.36
CA ASP A 472 -6.87 26.62 -25.66
C ASP A 472 -5.36 26.92 -25.71
N GLU A 473 -4.74 26.61 -26.85
CA GLU A 473 -3.30 26.81 -27.07
C GLU A 473 -2.89 28.29 -26.95
N ASP A 474 -3.70 29.23 -27.47
CA ASP A 474 -3.38 30.66 -27.43
C ASP A 474 -3.40 31.18 -25.98
N LEU A 475 -4.41 30.80 -25.19
CA LEU A 475 -4.47 31.17 -23.77
C LEU A 475 -3.32 30.53 -22.99
N ALA A 476 -2.98 29.27 -23.26
CA ALA A 476 -1.86 28.61 -22.61
C ALA A 476 -0.51 29.29 -22.96
N GLU A 477 -0.28 29.64 -24.23
CA GLU A 477 0.90 30.40 -24.67
C GLU A 477 0.99 31.75 -23.94
N LEU A 478 -0.13 32.47 -23.84
CA LEU A 478 -0.18 33.73 -23.11
C LEU A 478 0.15 33.55 -21.63
N LEU A 479 -0.41 32.54 -20.95
CA LEU A 479 -0.10 32.26 -19.55
C LEU A 479 1.39 31.96 -19.36
N GLY A 480 2.02 31.22 -20.28
CA GLY A 480 3.47 30.96 -20.26
C GLY A 480 4.31 32.24 -20.39
N LEU A 481 3.93 33.16 -21.29
CA LEU A 481 4.59 34.45 -21.46
C LEU A 481 4.42 35.36 -20.22
N ILE A 482 3.24 35.34 -19.59
CA ILE A 482 2.98 36.14 -18.38
C ILE A 482 3.77 35.59 -17.18
N ILE A 483 3.82 34.27 -17.02
CA ILE A 483 4.55 33.63 -15.92
C ILE A 483 6.06 33.90 -16.01
N SER A 484 6.61 33.97 -17.23
CA SER A 484 8.00 34.34 -17.47
C SER A 484 8.22 35.86 -17.34
N ASP A 485 8.19 36.60 -18.45
CA ASP A 485 8.58 38.02 -18.52
C ASP A 485 7.45 39.00 -18.13
N GLY A 486 6.25 38.51 -17.80
CA GLY A 486 5.12 39.35 -17.41
C GLY A 486 5.25 39.96 -16.01
N MET A 487 4.61 41.09 -15.76
CA MET A 487 4.41 41.66 -14.43
C MET A 487 2.94 42.02 -14.26
N ILE A 488 2.33 41.51 -13.20
CA ILE A 488 0.95 41.81 -12.84
C ILE A 488 0.97 42.85 -11.72
N ALA A 489 0.54 44.07 -12.01
CA ALA A 489 0.30 45.10 -11.01
C ALA A 489 -1.19 45.13 -10.61
N ALA A 490 -1.58 46.03 -9.70
CA ALA A 490 -2.96 46.11 -9.21
C ALA A 490 -4.00 46.40 -10.32
N THR A 491 -3.63 47.21 -11.32
CA THR A 491 -4.55 47.72 -12.34
C THR A 491 -4.10 47.48 -13.78
N HIS A 492 -2.93 46.89 -13.97
CA HIS A 492 -2.34 46.70 -15.29
C HIS A 492 -1.42 45.48 -15.33
N VAL A 493 -1.25 44.95 -16.53
CA VAL A 493 -0.29 43.88 -16.85
C VAL A 493 0.79 44.49 -17.73
N ARG A 494 2.05 44.22 -17.41
CA ARG A 494 3.21 44.60 -18.23
C ARG A 494 3.88 43.36 -18.78
N PHE A 495 4.44 43.47 -19.98
CA PHE A 495 5.30 42.45 -20.56
C PHE A 495 6.56 43.13 -21.07
N PHE A 496 7.74 42.65 -20.65
CA PHE A 496 9.02 43.25 -20.98
C PHE A 496 9.84 42.27 -21.81
N ASN A 497 10.25 42.65 -23.02
CA ASN A 497 11.14 41.80 -23.81
C ASN A 497 11.95 42.64 -24.80
N ASN A 498 13.17 42.20 -25.11
CA ASN A 498 14.02 42.89 -26.08
C ASN A 498 13.69 42.53 -27.53
N ASP A 499 12.98 41.41 -27.78
CA ASP A 499 12.53 41.02 -29.11
C ASP A 499 11.15 41.62 -29.42
N ALA A 500 11.10 42.54 -30.38
CA ALA A 500 9.86 43.19 -30.81
C ALA A 500 8.80 42.19 -31.29
N ARG A 501 9.20 41.05 -31.87
CA ARG A 501 8.27 40.04 -32.38
C ARG A 501 7.50 39.36 -31.26
N LEU A 502 8.11 39.21 -30.08
CA LEU A 502 7.42 38.67 -28.90
C LEU A 502 6.46 39.68 -28.30
N ILE A 503 6.80 40.97 -28.33
CA ILE A 503 5.87 42.04 -27.93
C ILE A 503 4.66 42.06 -28.86
N ASP A 504 4.87 41.95 -30.18
CA ASP A 504 3.79 41.90 -31.17
C ASP A 504 2.88 40.69 -30.95
N ARG A 505 3.46 39.51 -30.70
CA ARG A 505 2.69 38.28 -30.40
C ARG A 505 1.93 38.38 -29.08
N PHE A 506 2.52 38.97 -28.05
CA PHE A 506 1.84 39.20 -26.77
C PHE A 506 0.65 40.15 -26.95
N GLU A 507 0.81 41.23 -27.72
CA GLU A 507 -0.28 42.15 -28.05
C GLU A 507 -1.40 41.47 -28.87
N GLU A 508 -1.04 40.62 -29.83
CA GLU A 508 -1.96 39.82 -30.62
C GLU A 508 -2.79 38.88 -29.74
N LEU A 509 -2.14 38.11 -28.85
CA LEU A 509 -2.81 37.19 -27.93
C LEU A 509 -3.78 37.93 -26.99
N MET A 510 -3.34 39.05 -26.40
CA MET A 510 -4.19 39.86 -25.52
C MET A 510 -5.40 40.44 -26.25
N THR A 511 -5.23 40.85 -27.50
CA THR A 511 -6.34 41.33 -28.34
C THR A 511 -7.27 40.18 -28.72
N LYS A 512 -6.74 39.03 -29.11
CA LYS A 512 -7.54 37.87 -29.56
C LYS A 512 -8.38 37.27 -28.43
N ILE A 513 -7.77 37.10 -27.25
CA ILE A 513 -8.39 36.42 -26.11
C ILE A 513 -9.30 37.38 -25.33
N PHE A 514 -8.80 38.57 -24.99
CA PHE A 514 -9.45 39.48 -24.05
C PHE A 514 -10.06 40.72 -24.71
N ASP A 515 -9.78 40.96 -25.99
CA ASP A 515 -10.18 42.16 -26.74
C ASP A 515 -9.65 43.46 -26.14
N VAL A 516 -8.40 43.42 -25.64
CA VAL A 516 -7.71 44.57 -25.04
C VAL A 516 -6.40 44.88 -25.75
N LYS A 517 -6.18 46.16 -26.05
CA LYS A 517 -4.93 46.67 -26.64
C LYS A 517 -4.02 47.27 -25.57
N GLY A 518 -2.72 47.12 -25.77
CA GLY A 518 -1.69 47.68 -24.89
C GLY A 518 -1.13 49.00 -25.40
N VAL A 519 -0.39 49.68 -24.53
CA VAL A 519 0.40 50.85 -24.88
C VAL A 519 1.87 50.45 -24.83
N ARG A 520 2.60 50.62 -25.93
CA ARG A 520 4.05 50.37 -25.97
C ARG A 520 4.77 51.46 -25.19
N LYS A 521 5.65 51.06 -24.28
CA LYS A 521 6.46 51.95 -23.45
C LYS A 521 7.87 51.39 -23.31
N THR A 522 8.85 52.28 -23.22
CA THR A 522 10.21 51.93 -22.87
C THR A 522 10.38 52.04 -21.37
N PHE A 523 10.73 50.94 -20.72
CA PHE A 523 10.92 50.88 -19.27
C PHE A 523 12.42 50.83 -18.97
N ARG A 524 12.99 51.99 -18.64
CA ARG A 524 14.44 52.19 -18.49
C ARG A 524 15.19 51.90 -19.79
N THR A 525 15.58 50.65 -20.03
CA THR A 525 16.40 50.19 -21.16
C THR A 525 15.74 49.09 -22.00
N VAL A 526 14.55 48.61 -21.61
CA VAL A 526 13.85 47.48 -22.25
C VAL A 526 12.50 47.95 -22.77
N GLY A 527 12.19 47.61 -24.03
CA GLY A 527 10.87 47.83 -24.61
C GLY A 527 9.82 46.92 -23.96
N GLY A 528 8.60 47.40 -23.80
CA GLY A 528 7.52 46.61 -23.23
C GLY A 528 6.13 47.08 -23.61
N LEU A 529 5.14 46.24 -23.32
CA LEU A 529 3.73 46.53 -23.53
C LEU A 529 3.03 46.64 -22.17
N GLU A 530 2.24 47.70 -21.98
CA GLU A 530 1.43 47.90 -20.78
C GLU A 530 -0.06 47.86 -21.10
N ILE A 531 -0.79 46.97 -20.44
CA ILE A 531 -2.23 46.78 -20.62
C ILE A 531 -2.94 47.18 -19.33
N HIS A 532 -3.61 48.34 -19.38
CA HIS A 532 -4.39 48.85 -18.26
C HIS A 532 -5.78 48.22 -18.20
N SER A 533 -5.90 47.07 -17.53
CA SER A 533 -7.19 46.45 -17.23
C SER A 533 -7.15 45.73 -15.88
N SER A 534 -7.88 46.26 -14.90
CA SER A 534 -8.06 45.62 -13.60
C SER A 534 -8.83 44.30 -13.71
N LEU A 535 -9.72 44.17 -14.68
CA LEU A 535 -10.46 42.93 -14.93
C LEU A 535 -9.55 41.82 -15.44
N VAL A 536 -8.63 42.13 -16.38
CA VAL A 536 -7.65 41.14 -16.85
C VAL A 536 -6.70 40.71 -15.74
N VAL A 537 -6.25 41.65 -14.89
CA VAL A 537 -5.48 41.31 -13.68
C VAL A 537 -6.25 40.31 -12.80
N ARG A 538 -7.55 40.51 -12.58
CA ARG A 538 -8.39 39.61 -11.79
C ARG A 538 -8.60 38.25 -12.45
N ILE A 539 -8.75 38.22 -13.78
CA ILE A 539 -8.82 36.97 -14.56
C ILE A 539 -7.53 36.16 -14.37
N LEU A 540 -6.36 36.78 -14.56
CA LEU A 540 -5.07 36.10 -14.40
C LEU A 540 -4.85 35.60 -12.97
N LYS A 541 -5.29 36.35 -11.96
CA LYS A 541 -5.33 35.91 -10.57
C LYS A 541 -6.25 34.69 -10.37
N ALA A 542 -7.44 34.71 -10.96
CA ALA A 542 -8.39 33.60 -10.90
C ALA A 542 -7.85 32.32 -11.60
N LEU A 543 -7.02 32.49 -12.62
CA LEU A 543 -6.26 31.42 -13.29
C LEU A 543 -4.99 30.98 -12.53
N GLY A 544 -4.77 31.49 -11.31
CA GLY A 544 -3.72 31.03 -10.42
C GLY A 544 -2.37 31.74 -10.56
N ILE A 545 -2.29 32.86 -11.30
CA ILE A 545 -1.06 33.65 -11.39
C ILE A 545 -0.99 34.67 -10.25
N PRO A 546 0.03 34.61 -9.36
CA PRO A 546 0.17 35.54 -8.25
C PRO A 546 0.57 36.93 -8.72
N ALA A 547 0.01 37.97 -8.09
CA ALA A 547 0.41 39.37 -8.35
C ALA A 547 1.60 39.82 -7.49
N GLU A 548 1.79 39.22 -6.31
CA GLU A 548 2.89 39.55 -5.40
C GLU A 548 3.92 38.42 -5.37
N ASN A 549 5.20 38.81 -5.32
CA ASN A 549 6.34 37.89 -5.28
C ASN A 549 6.31 36.78 -6.35
N LYS A 550 5.76 37.08 -7.54
CA LYS A 550 5.54 36.13 -8.65
C LYS A 550 6.74 35.25 -8.95
N ALA A 551 7.94 35.84 -8.92
CA ALA A 551 9.19 35.14 -9.19
C ALA A 551 9.40 33.89 -8.30
N ASN A 552 8.96 33.95 -7.03
CA ASN A 552 9.16 32.88 -6.04
C ASN A 552 7.91 32.06 -5.76
N THR A 553 6.71 32.61 -5.96
CA THR A 553 5.44 31.99 -5.55
C THR A 553 4.63 31.38 -6.70
N CYS A 554 5.03 31.62 -7.96
CA CYS A 554 4.29 31.11 -9.11
C CYS A 554 4.32 29.58 -9.19
N LYS A 555 3.27 28.97 -9.72
CA LYS A 555 3.17 27.53 -9.98
C LYS A 555 2.55 27.29 -11.35
N VAL A 556 2.72 26.11 -11.91
CA VAL A 556 1.95 25.72 -13.09
C VAL A 556 0.47 25.65 -12.69
N PRO A 557 -0.45 26.34 -13.40
CA PRO A 557 -1.87 26.24 -13.12
C PRO A 557 -2.36 24.80 -13.20
N GLN A 558 -3.27 24.40 -12.31
CA GLN A 558 -3.77 23.02 -12.27
C GLN A 558 -4.50 22.65 -13.56
N GLU A 559 -5.17 23.63 -14.18
CA GLU A 559 -5.82 23.51 -15.47
C GLU A 559 -4.83 23.19 -16.60
N ILE A 560 -3.56 23.61 -16.50
CA ILE A 560 -2.51 23.25 -17.48
C ILE A 560 -2.00 21.83 -17.23
N LEU A 561 -1.91 21.38 -15.98
CA LEU A 561 -1.46 20.02 -15.63
C LEU A 561 -2.40 18.93 -16.15
N THR A 562 -3.71 19.23 -16.21
CA THR A 562 -4.76 18.31 -16.70
C THR A 562 -5.11 18.50 -18.18
N ALA A 563 -4.51 19.48 -18.86
CA ALA A 563 -4.83 19.79 -20.26
C ALA A 563 -4.31 18.74 -21.26
N SER A 564 -4.74 18.87 -22.52
CA SER A 564 -4.19 18.09 -23.63
C SER A 564 -2.71 18.42 -23.88
N ASP A 565 -2.02 17.52 -24.55
CA ASP A 565 -0.59 17.69 -24.84
C ASP A 565 -0.29 18.92 -25.70
N ASP A 566 -1.22 19.34 -26.58
CA ASP A 566 -1.09 20.56 -27.41
C ASP A 566 -1.13 21.83 -26.56
N VAL A 567 -2.06 21.91 -25.60
CA VAL A 567 -2.19 23.04 -24.67
C VAL A 567 -0.97 23.11 -23.75
N ILE A 568 -0.48 21.97 -23.26
CA ILE A 568 0.78 21.88 -22.49
C ILE A 568 1.96 22.38 -23.33
N SER A 569 2.02 21.98 -24.59
CA SER A 569 3.07 22.41 -25.52
C SER A 569 3.02 23.92 -25.74
N ALA A 570 1.84 24.51 -25.92
CA ALA A 570 1.69 25.95 -26.06
C ALA A 570 2.08 26.72 -24.79
N PHE A 571 1.78 26.20 -23.59
CA PHE A 571 2.25 26.77 -22.33
C PHE A 571 3.78 26.77 -22.21
N LEU A 572 4.41 25.63 -22.48
CA LEU A 572 5.87 25.50 -22.46
C LEU A 572 6.53 26.40 -23.51
N LYS A 573 5.89 26.59 -24.67
CA LYS A 573 6.31 27.51 -25.73
C LYS A 573 6.39 28.94 -25.19
N GLY A 574 5.29 29.44 -24.61
CA GLY A 574 5.24 30.77 -24.02
C GLY A 574 6.29 30.96 -22.92
N PHE A 575 6.40 29.99 -22.01
CA PHE A 575 7.37 30.05 -20.91
C PHE A 575 8.84 30.04 -21.40
N PHE A 576 9.18 29.19 -22.38
CA PHE A 576 10.52 29.12 -22.94
C PHE A 576 10.89 30.39 -23.73
N LEU A 577 9.94 30.99 -24.44
CA LEU A 577 10.19 32.22 -25.20
C LEU A 577 10.57 33.39 -24.29
N GLY A 578 9.98 33.51 -23.10
CA GLY A 578 10.41 34.48 -22.10
C GLY A 578 11.69 34.05 -21.38
N ASP A 579 11.57 33.14 -20.42
CA ASP A 579 12.63 32.79 -19.45
C ASP A 579 13.60 31.69 -19.90
N GLY A 580 13.33 31.06 -21.05
CA GLY A 580 14.18 29.99 -21.58
C GLY A 580 15.50 30.50 -22.15
N TYR A 581 16.53 29.69 -22.06
CA TYR A 581 17.83 29.93 -22.68
C TYR A 581 18.15 28.82 -23.69
N ALA A 582 18.59 29.21 -24.88
CA ALA A 582 19.01 28.31 -25.94
C ALA A 582 20.54 28.38 -26.11
N GLY A 583 21.22 27.29 -25.80
CA GLY A 583 22.64 27.11 -26.10
C GLY A 583 22.87 26.21 -27.30
N LYS A 584 24.14 26.06 -27.74
CA LYS A 584 24.49 25.22 -28.90
C LYS A 584 24.19 23.73 -28.70
N THR A 585 24.19 23.24 -27.46
CA THR A 585 24.06 21.81 -27.13
C THR A 585 23.07 21.53 -25.99
N GLN A 586 22.43 22.56 -25.45
CA GLN A 586 21.52 22.45 -24.31
C GLN A 586 20.50 23.58 -24.31
N LEU A 587 19.30 23.28 -23.81
CA LEU A 587 18.28 24.27 -23.48
C LEU A 587 18.14 24.33 -21.95
N GLU A 588 17.92 25.52 -21.41
CA GLU A 588 17.68 25.74 -19.98
C GLU A 588 16.34 26.43 -19.77
N LEU A 589 15.50 25.84 -18.92
CA LEU A 589 14.35 26.48 -18.31
C LEU A 589 14.73 26.85 -16.88
N SER A 590 14.59 28.11 -16.50
CA SER A 590 15.05 28.56 -15.19
C SER A 590 13.99 29.38 -14.47
N THR A 591 13.84 29.16 -13.17
CA THR A 591 12.86 29.88 -12.35
C THR A 591 13.31 29.92 -10.89
N ALA A 592 12.96 30.99 -10.17
CA ALA A 592 13.21 31.07 -8.73
C ALA A 592 12.17 30.27 -7.93
N SER A 593 10.95 30.09 -8.46
CA SER A 593 9.92 29.28 -7.82
C SER A 593 10.23 27.78 -7.89
N LYS A 594 10.19 27.11 -6.73
CA LYS A 594 10.31 25.65 -6.66
C LYS A 594 9.06 24.97 -7.23
N GLU A 595 7.87 25.45 -6.91
CA GLU A 595 6.60 24.85 -7.36
C GLU A 595 6.42 24.94 -8.87
N LEU A 596 6.81 26.07 -9.49
CA LEU A 596 6.82 26.18 -10.96
C LEU A 596 7.80 25.17 -11.57
N ALA A 597 9.00 25.04 -11.02
CA ALA A 597 9.97 24.05 -11.48
C ALA A 597 9.43 22.62 -11.37
N LYS A 598 8.79 22.24 -10.25
CA LYS A 598 8.14 20.93 -10.09
C LYS A 598 7.10 20.71 -11.19
N GLY A 599 6.16 21.64 -11.37
CA GLY A 599 5.12 21.52 -12.40
C GLY A 599 5.70 21.37 -13.82
N LEU A 600 6.73 22.15 -14.17
CA LEU A 600 7.43 22.03 -15.46
C LEU A 600 8.04 20.63 -15.66
N THR A 601 8.56 19.99 -14.61
CA THR A 601 9.09 18.62 -14.70
C THR A 601 7.99 17.59 -14.98
N TYR A 602 6.79 17.76 -14.43
CA TYR A 602 5.62 16.94 -14.76
C TYR A 602 5.16 17.15 -16.20
N LEU A 603 5.07 18.41 -16.67
CA LEU A 603 4.70 18.72 -18.06
C LEU A 603 5.67 18.13 -19.08
N LEU A 604 6.98 18.25 -18.85
CA LEU A 604 7.99 17.67 -19.73
C LEU A 604 7.90 16.13 -19.75
N THR A 605 7.62 15.50 -18.61
CA THR A 605 7.42 14.05 -18.50
C THR A 605 6.13 13.62 -19.22
N ARG A 606 5.06 14.42 -19.16
CA ARG A 606 3.85 14.20 -19.96
C ARG A 606 4.11 14.27 -21.46
N LEU A 607 4.97 15.18 -21.94
CA LEU A 607 5.32 15.25 -23.36
C LEU A 607 6.35 14.22 -23.82
N GLY A 608 6.93 13.42 -22.90
CA GLY A 608 7.98 12.46 -23.19
C GLY A 608 9.35 13.10 -23.45
N ILE A 609 9.61 14.30 -22.91
CA ILE A 609 10.85 15.06 -23.06
C ILE A 609 11.72 14.86 -21.82
N LEU A 610 12.91 14.29 -22.00
CA LEU A 610 13.84 14.03 -20.90
C LEU A 610 14.63 15.28 -20.49
N TYR A 611 14.72 15.52 -19.19
CA TYR A 611 15.41 16.67 -18.59
C TYR A 611 16.32 16.25 -17.44
N SER A 612 17.21 17.15 -17.03
CA SER A 612 17.87 17.13 -15.73
C SER A 612 17.43 18.35 -14.96
N VAL A 613 17.25 18.24 -13.66
CA VAL A 613 16.81 19.33 -12.80
C VAL A 613 17.84 19.57 -11.69
N SER A 614 17.99 20.82 -11.29
CA SER A 614 18.79 21.23 -10.15
C SER A 614 17.98 22.21 -9.33
N PHE A 615 17.61 21.82 -8.13
CA PHE A 615 17.00 22.71 -7.14
C PHE A 615 18.10 23.41 -6.34
N LYS A 616 18.15 24.75 -6.40
CA LYS A 616 19.09 25.57 -5.60
C LYS A 616 18.31 26.67 -4.87
N PRO A 617 18.80 27.18 -3.72
CA PRO A 617 18.06 28.12 -2.89
C PRO A 617 17.54 29.38 -3.60
N ARG A 618 18.26 29.87 -4.63
CA ARG A 618 17.91 31.11 -5.35
C ARG A 618 17.41 30.91 -6.78
N LYS A 619 17.67 29.76 -7.40
CA LYS A 619 17.38 29.52 -8.83
C LYS A 619 17.35 28.03 -9.14
N ASN A 620 16.18 27.54 -9.53
CA ASN A 620 15.98 26.19 -10.03
C ASN A 620 16.24 26.17 -11.54
N ARG A 621 16.86 25.10 -12.03
CA ARG A 621 17.22 24.95 -13.44
C ARG A 621 16.80 23.59 -13.95
N ILE A 622 16.14 23.56 -15.10
CA ILE A 622 15.77 22.35 -15.82
C ILE A 622 16.49 22.40 -17.17
N LEU A 623 17.36 21.42 -17.41
CA LEU A 623 18.22 21.34 -18.59
C LEU A 623 17.73 20.24 -19.53
N ILE A 624 17.43 20.61 -20.77
CA ILE A 624 17.14 19.66 -21.86
C ILE A 624 18.40 19.57 -22.71
N THR A 625 19.05 18.40 -22.67
CA THR A 625 20.32 18.18 -23.37
C THR A 625 20.21 16.98 -24.30
N GLY A 626 21.02 17.00 -25.35
CA GLY A 626 21.05 15.93 -26.34
C GLY A 626 20.17 16.27 -27.54
N LYS A 627 20.71 16.00 -28.74
CA LYS A 627 20.12 16.43 -30.01
C LYS A 627 18.67 15.95 -30.19
N GLU A 628 18.39 14.71 -29.81
CA GLU A 628 17.04 14.13 -29.93
C GLU A 628 16.03 14.82 -29.00
N GLN A 629 16.40 15.12 -27.76
CA GLN A 629 15.50 15.78 -26.80
C GLN A 629 15.26 17.23 -27.19
N ILE A 630 16.29 17.92 -27.69
CA ILE A 630 16.18 19.27 -28.26
C ILE A 630 15.27 19.25 -29.50
N ARG A 631 15.40 18.23 -30.35
CA ARG A 631 14.53 18.05 -31.51
C ARG A 631 13.09 17.77 -31.11
N LYS A 632 12.84 16.88 -30.15
CA LYS A 632 11.49 16.64 -29.60
C LYS A 632 10.89 17.92 -29.02
N PHE A 633 11.68 18.69 -28.28
CA PHE A 633 11.25 19.99 -27.77
C PHE A 633 10.93 20.96 -28.90
N PHE A 634 11.78 21.05 -29.93
CA PHE A 634 11.48 21.89 -31.09
C PHE A 634 10.20 21.45 -31.81
N GLU A 635 10.09 20.18 -32.18
CA GLU A 635 8.96 19.64 -32.96
C GLU A 635 7.62 19.73 -32.20
N LYS A 636 7.63 19.46 -30.90
CA LYS A 636 6.41 19.49 -30.07
C LYS A 636 6.06 20.89 -29.56
N VAL A 637 7.05 21.71 -29.20
CA VAL A 637 6.84 22.96 -28.45
C VAL A 637 7.07 24.20 -29.30
N LEU A 638 8.11 24.24 -30.15
CA LEU A 638 8.56 25.48 -30.80
C LEU A 638 8.34 25.55 -32.31
N LYS A 639 7.88 24.47 -32.95
CA LYS A 639 7.75 24.38 -34.41
C LYS A 639 6.92 25.52 -34.99
N ASP A 640 5.82 25.84 -34.31
CA ASP A 640 4.87 26.88 -34.70
C ASP A 640 5.05 28.17 -33.86
N ALA A 641 6.19 28.31 -33.18
CA ALA A 641 6.52 29.52 -32.43
C ALA A 641 6.96 30.67 -33.36
N VAL A 642 6.80 31.90 -32.87
CA VAL A 642 7.37 33.09 -33.51
C VAL A 642 8.88 32.89 -33.70
N ARG A 643 9.36 33.11 -34.93
CA ARG A 643 10.78 32.93 -35.30
C ARG A 643 11.68 33.99 -34.67
N THR A 644 11.92 33.90 -33.37
CA THR A 644 12.91 34.68 -32.63
C THR A 644 14.32 34.13 -32.86
N GLU A 645 15.36 34.90 -32.56
CA GLU A 645 16.73 34.39 -32.63
C GLU A 645 16.91 33.14 -31.75
N LYS A 646 16.26 33.13 -30.58
CA LYS A 646 16.24 31.99 -29.64
C LYS A 646 15.67 30.74 -30.30
N VAL A 647 14.53 30.82 -30.99
CA VAL A 647 13.93 29.68 -31.70
C VAL A 647 14.82 29.19 -32.84
N LEU A 648 15.41 30.10 -33.62
CA LEU A 648 16.36 29.75 -34.68
C LEU A 648 17.64 29.08 -34.14
N GLN A 649 18.08 29.43 -32.93
CA GLN A 649 19.18 28.75 -32.25
C GLN A 649 18.78 27.32 -31.83
N VAL A 650 17.56 27.12 -31.33
CA VAL A 650 17.03 25.78 -30.99
C VAL A 650 16.90 24.91 -32.24
N GLU A 651 16.32 25.45 -33.32
CA GLU A 651 16.18 24.75 -34.61
C GLU A 651 17.56 24.33 -35.16
N ARG A 652 18.53 25.23 -35.13
CA ARG A 652 19.93 24.91 -35.48
C ARG A 652 20.50 23.82 -34.58
N ALA A 653 20.32 23.91 -33.27
CA ALA A 653 20.78 22.87 -32.34
C ALA A 653 20.09 21.51 -32.58
N ALA A 654 18.81 21.49 -32.97
CA ALA A 654 18.04 20.28 -33.27
C ALA A 654 18.53 19.57 -34.54
N TYR A 655 18.83 20.30 -35.61
CA TYR A 655 19.16 19.72 -36.93
C TYR A 655 20.65 19.76 -37.29
N THR A 656 21.33 20.87 -37.00
CA THR A 656 22.72 21.14 -37.43
C THR A 656 23.77 20.99 -36.32
N GLY A 657 23.36 20.92 -35.06
CA GLY A 657 24.26 20.78 -33.91
C GLY A 657 25.09 19.48 -33.92
N ARG A 658 26.36 19.57 -33.50
CA ARG A 658 27.20 18.40 -33.19
C ARG A 658 26.54 17.62 -32.05
N ALA A 659 26.49 16.29 -32.14
CA ALA A 659 25.98 15.45 -31.06
C ALA A 659 26.75 15.74 -29.77
N GLY A 660 26.04 16.18 -28.72
CA GLY A 660 26.64 16.32 -27.39
C GLY A 660 27.21 14.97 -26.92
N ARG A 661 28.31 14.99 -26.18
CA ARG A 661 29.04 13.77 -25.74
C ARG A 661 28.25 12.85 -24.79
N VAL A 662 27.10 13.28 -24.25
CA VAL A 662 26.36 12.55 -23.21
C VAL A 662 24.99 12.14 -23.75
N SER A 663 24.81 10.84 -24.02
CA SER A 663 23.49 10.25 -24.26
C SER A 663 22.80 10.05 -22.92
N ARG A 664 21.63 10.68 -22.70
CA ARG A 664 20.82 10.48 -21.48
C ARG A 664 20.03 9.17 -21.49
N GLU A 665 19.81 8.60 -22.67
CA GLU A 665 19.25 7.26 -22.84
C GLU A 665 20.37 6.23 -22.96
N ALA A 666 21.38 6.40 -22.11
CA ALA A 666 22.47 5.46 -21.94
C ALA A 666 21.94 4.27 -21.13
N ILE A 667 21.46 3.27 -21.85
CA ILE A 667 20.85 2.06 -21.30
C ILE A 667 22.00 1.12 -20.93
N PRO A 668 22.15 0.75 -19.65
CA PRO A 668 23.15 -0.24 -19.28
C PRO A 668 22.66 -1.60 -19.79
N VAL A 669 23.49 -2.25 -20.60
CA VAL A 669 23.24 -3.60 -21.10
C VAL A 669 24.48 -4.42 -20.81
N ASP A 670 24.27 -5.61 -20.24
CA ASP A 670 25.34 -6.51 -19.91
C ASP A 670 26.21 -6.85 -21.16
N SER A 671 27.53 -6.76 -21.01
CA SER A 671 28.46 -6.98 -22.13
C SER A 671 28.42 -8.41 -22.68
N ARG A 672 27.91 -9.39 -21.93
CA ARG A 672 27.64 -10.77 -22.40
C ARG A 672 26.49 -10.80 -23.39
N ILE A 673 25.43 -10.02 -23.16
CA ILE A 673 24.29 -9.88 -24.08
C ILE A 673 24.77 -9.27 -25.40
N LEU A 674 25.59 -8.21 -25.31
CA LEU A 674 26.17 -7.55 -26.49
C LEU A 674 27.16 -8.45 -27.26
N ARG A 675 27.96 -9.26 -26.56
CA ARG A 675 28.83 -10.29 -27.18
C ARG A 675 28.03 -11.34 -27.93
N GLY A 676 26.90 -11.79 -27.37
CA GLY A 676 25.99 -12.70 -28.07
C GLY A 676 25.46 -12.15 -29.41
N ILE A 677 25.38 -10.81 -29.55
CA ILE A 677 25.04 -10.17 -30.83
C ILE A 677 26.21 -10.27 -31.82
N TYR A 678 27.45 -10.09 -31.36
CA TYR A 678 28.67 -10.27 -32.18
C TYR A 678 28.85 -11.71 -32.64
N ASP A 679 28.55 -12.69 -31.78
CA ASP A 679 28.63 -14.10 -32.15
C ASP A 679 27.60 -14.48 -33.23
N TYR A 680 26.45 -13.80 -33.26
CA TYR A 680 25.35 -14.11 -34.18
C TYR A 680 25.40 -13.35 -35.51
N LEU A 681 25.67 -12.05 -35.48
CA LEU A 681 25.70 -11.22 -36.69
C LEU A 681 27.12 -10.99 -37.21
N SER A 682 28.16 -11.45 -36.52
CA SER A 682 29.57 -11.10 -36.75
C SER A 682 29.83 -9.60 -36.64
N LYS A 683 30.99 -9.21 -36.10
CA LYS A 683 31.38 -7.79 -35.99
C LYS A 683 31.28 -7.06 -37.34
N ARG A 684 31.76 -7.70 -38.42
CA ARG A 684 31.76 -7.10 -39.77
C ARG A 684 30.34 -6.80 -40.29
N ALA A 685 29.34 -7.67 -40.04
CA ALA A 685 28.00 -7.42 -40.57
C ALA A 685 27.23 -6.36 -39.76
N LEU A 686 27.50 -6.22 -38.47
CA LEU A 686 26.97 -5.12 -37.64
C LEU A 686 27.60 -3.78 -38.04
N GLU A 687 28.91 -3.75 -38.27
CA GLU A 687 29.63 -2.56 -38.73
C GLU A 687 29.16 -2.13 -40.14
N ALA A 688 28.88 -3.09 -41.03
CA ALA A 688 28.28 -2.81 -42.34
C ALA A 688 26.88 -2.19 -42.27
N GLN A 689 26.16 -2.38 -41.16
CA GLN A 689 24.87 -1.75 -40.85
C GLN A 689 25.01 -0.47 -40.00
N GLY A 690 26.25 0.01 -39.79
CA GLY A 690 26.55 1.19 -38.99
C GLY A 690 26.29 1.03 -37.49
N ILE A 691 26.43 -0.19 -36.96
CA ILE A 691 26.28 -0.52 -35.53
C ILE A 691 27.66 -0.88 -34.97
N HIS A 692 28.20 -0.02 -34.10
CA HIS A 692 29.46 -0.26 -33.39
C HIS A 692 29.18 -0.44 -31.90
N ILE A 693 29.25 -1.68 -31.40
CA ILE A 693 29.04 -1.99 -29.96
C ILE A 693 30.33 -2.42 -29.25
N GLY A 694 31.50 -2.21 -29.88
CA GLY A 694 32.79 -2.64 -29.36
C GLY A 694 33.15 -1.98 -28.02
N ASN A 695 32.90 -0.67 -27.88
CA ASN A 695 33.16 0.02 -26.62
C ASN A 695 32.23 -0.44 -25.51
N GLN A 696 30.97 -0.73 -25.83
CA GLN A 696 29.99 -1.25 -24.89
C GLN A 696 30.36 -2.66 -24.41
N ILE A 697 31.00 -3.47 -25.26
CA ILE A 697 31.48 -4.82 -24.92
C ILE A 697 32.79 -4.79 -24.12
N TYR A 698 33.77 -4.01 -24.54
CA TYR A 698 35.13 -4.06 -23.99
C TYR A 698 35.43 -3.01 -22.92
N ARG A 699 34.65 -1.92 -22.87
CA ARG A 699 34.80 -0.82 -21.89
C ARG A 699 33.58 -0.67 -20.97
N ASN A 700 32.60 -1.57 -21.06
CA ASN A 700 31.32 -1.51 -20.33
C ASN A 700 30.62 -0.15 -20.46
N GLU A 701 30.73 0.50 -21.61
CA GLU A 701 29.96 1.71 -21.90
C GLU A 701 28.46 1.37 -22.06
N ASN A 702 27.57 2.25 -21.62
CA ASN A 702 26.14 2.08 -21.83
C ASN A 702 25.78 2.23 -23.32
N ILE A 703 24.77 1.48 -23.77
CA ILE A 703 24.30 1.52 -25.15
C ILE A 703 23.22 2.61 -25.34
N THR A 704 23.19 3.23 -26.52
CA THR A 704 22.17 4.24 -26.84
C THR A 704 20.87 3.59 -27.31
N MET A 705 19.73 4.24 -27.05
CA MET A 705 18.42 3.81 -27.57
C MET A 705 18.42 3.61 -29.09
N SER A 706 19.07 4.50 -29.85
CA SER A 706 19.20 4.39 -31.31
C SER A 706 19.95 3.12 -31.74
N SER A 707 21.00 2.74 -31.01
CA SER A 707 21.75 1.50 -31.28
C SER A 707 20.90 0.27 -30.93
N LEU A 708 20.13 0.34 -29.85
CA LEU A 708 19.21 -0.73 -29.42
C LEU A 708 18.08 -0.97 -30.43
N LEU A 709 17.48 0.09 -30.97
CA LEU A 709 16.47 0.02 -32.03
C LEU A 709 17.03 -0.55 -33.33
N LYS A 710 18.25 -0.12 -33.73
CA LYS A 710 18.94 -0.70 -34.89
C LYS A 710 19.23 -2.19 -34.70
N LEU A 711 19.64 -2.58 -33.49
CA LEU A 711 19.84 -3.98 -33.14
C LEU A 711 18.54 -4.79 -33.25
N GLU A 712 17.41 -4.28 -32.74
CA GLU A 712 16.10 -4.94 -32.89
C GLU A 712 15.70 -5.08 -34.38
N ALA A 713 15.87 -4.03 -35.17
CA ALA A 713 15.55 -4.05 -36.60
C ALA A 713 16.39 -5.05 -37.40
N VAL A 714 17.70 -5.11 -37.15
CA VAL A 714 18.60 -6.08 -37.81
C VAL A 714 18.30 -7.50 -37.36
N THR A 715 17.89 -7.71 -36.10
CA THR A 715 17.46 -9.03 -35.65
C THR A 715 16.16 -9.48 -36.36
N ARG A 716 15.31 -8.56 -36.84
CA ARG A 716 14.02 -8.85 -37.47
C ARG A 716 14.10 -9.29 -38.95
N SER A 717 15.16 -8.94 -39.68
CA SER A 717 15.24 -9.08 -41.14
C SER A 717 15.83 -10.40 -41.67
N LYS A 718 16.48 -11.22 -40.84
CA LYS A 718 16.97 -12.56 -41.23
C LYS A 718 15.98 -13.65 -40.80
N SER A 719 15.76 -14.66 -41.65
CA SER A 719 14.97 -15.85 -41.34
C SER A 719 15.51 -16.55 -40.08
N MET A 720 14.86 -16.28 -38.96
CA MET A 720 15.34 -16.55 -37.60
C MET A 720 15.01 -17.98 -37.19
N GLN A 721 15.96 -18.92 -37.34
CA GLN A 721 15.77 -20.32 -36.92
C GLN A 721 16.47 -20.68 -35.59
N SER A 722 17.38 -19.86 -35.05
CA SER A 722 18.13 -20.18 -33.81
C SER A 722 17.46 -19.66 -32.52
N VAL A 723 17.56 -20.41 -31.42
CA VAL A 723 16.91 -20.05 -30.14
C VAL A 723 17.60 -18.90 -29.43
N LYS A 724 18.93 -18.75 -29.58
CA LYS A 724 19.69 -17.58 -29.09
C LYS A 724 19.17 -16.26 -29.68
N ALA A 725 18.82 -16.25 -30.96
CA ALA A 725 18.25 -15.06 -31.61
C ALA A 725 16.84 -14.73 -31.08
N ARG A 726 16.02 -15.74 -30.76
CA ARG A 726 14.68 -15.55 -30.18
C ARG A 726 14.74 -14.97 -28.76
N VAL A 727 15.68 -15.42 -27.94
CA VAL A 727 15.91 -14.90 -26.57
C VAL A 727 16.41 -13.46 -26.60
N LEU A 728 17.41 -13.16 -27.45
CA LEU A 728 17.91 -11.81 -27.65
C LEU A 728 16.81 -10.86 -28.14
N ARG A 729 15.98 -11.31 -29.09
CA ARG A 729 14.83 -10.53 -29.58
C ARG A 729 13.78 -10.32 -28.49
N LYS A 730 13.49 -11.32 -27.66
CA LYS A 730 12.57 -11.20 -26.51
C LYS A 730 13.11 -10.19 -25.48
N TYR A 731 14.41 -10.23 -25.17
CA TYR A 731 15.09 -9.25 -24.32
C TYR A 731 14.97 -7.83 -24.88
N LEU A 732 15.39 -7.63 -26.14
CA LEU A 732 15.34 -6.32 -26.81
C LEU A 732 13.91 -5.80 -26.89
N ARG A 733 12.92 -6.65 -27.16
CA ARG A 733 11.51 -6.24 -27.19
C ARG A 733 10.98 -5.86 -25.81
N ASN A 734 11.32 -6.62 -24.77
CA ASN A 734 10.90 -6.34 -23.40
C ASN A 734 11.47 -5.01 -22.91
N ILE A 735 12.78 -4.79 -23.07
CA ILE A 735 13.42 -3.54 -22.65
C ILE A 735 12.89 -2.35 -23.47
N LEU A 736 12.74 -2.49 -24.80
CA LEU A 736 12.20 -1.42 -25.65
C LEU A 736 10.74 -1.08 -25.29
N SER A 737 9.91 -2.09 -24.97
CA SER A 737 8.52 -1.86 -24.56
C SER A 737 8.42 -1.12 -23.22
N MET A 738 9.31 -1.43 -22.27
CA MET A 738 9.38 -0.74 -20.99
C MET A 738 9.90 0.69 -21.17
N LEU A 739 10.95 0.87 -21.98
CA LEU A 739 11.56 2.17 -22.29
C LEU A 739 10.66 3.12 -23.10
N GLU A 740 9.48 2.68 -23.52
CA GLU A 740 8.43 3.56 -24.04
C GLU A 740 7.82 4.42 -22.91
N TYR A 741 7.58 3.81 -21.74
CA TYR A 741 6.87 4.42 -20.61
C TYR A 741 7.80 4.94 -19.51
N VAL A 742 8.95 4.29 -19.30
CA VAL A 742 9.91 4.63 -18.24
C VAL A 742 11.32 4.86 -18.79
N THR A 743 12.17 5.51 -18.02
CA THR A 743 13.59 5.70 -18.32
C THR A 743 14.42 5.28 -17.12
N LEU A 744 15.71 5.03 -17.36
CA LEU A 744 16.67 4.60 -16.37
C LEU A 744 17.53 5.79 -15.95
N ASP A 745 17.48 6.15 -14.67
CA ASP A 745 18.19 7.30 -14.12
C ASP A 745 19.25 6.83 -13.13
N ARG A 746 20.52 7.13 -13.40
CA ARG A 746 21.64 6.65 -12.59
C ARG A 746 21.66 7.34 -11.24
N ILE A 747 21.95 6.62 -10.17
CA ILE A 747 22.02 7.15 -8.81
C ILE A 747 23.43 7.71 -8.57
N GLU A 748 23.51 8.97 -8.16
CA GLU A 748 24.77 9.69 -7.93
C GLU A 748 25.15 9.78 -6.45
N ASN A 749 24.15 9.87 -5.57
CA ASN A 749 24.36 9.98 -4.14
C ASN A 749 23.21 9.34 -3.36
N VAL A 750 23.53 8.74 -2.22
CA VAL A 750 22.58 8.20 -1.24
C VAL A 750 23.07 8.61 0.14
N GLU A 751 22.21 9.27 0.89
CA GLU A 751 22.53 9.82 2.21
C GLU A 751 21.44 9.37 3.20
N ILE A 752 21.85 8.83 4.35
CA ILE A 752 20.94 8.54 5.47
C ILE A 752 20.94 9.75 6.39
N VAL A 753 19.77 10.33 6.64
CA VAL A 753 19.57 11.53 7.45
C VAL A 753 18.82 11.11 8.72
N GLU A 754 19.42 11.32 9.89
CA GLU A 754 18.78 11.10 11.19
C GLU A 754 17.92 12.31 11.55
N GLU A 755 16.68 12.33 11.06
CA GLU A 755 15.71 13.40 11.27
C GLU A 755 14.35 12.82 11.68
N LYS A 756 13.84 13.25 12.84
CA LYS A 756 12.50 12.88 13.28
C LYS A 756 11.47 13.65 12.47
N THR A 757 10.67 12.95 11.67
CA THR A 757 9.63 13.57 10.85
C THR A 757 8.37 12.71 10.74
N ILE A 758 7.27 13.36 10.43
CA ILE A 758 6.01 12.71 10.03
C ILE A 758 6.20 12.14 8.63
N VAL A 759 5.59 11.01 8.32
CA VAL A 759 5.63 10.40 6.98
C VAL A 759 4.24 9.92 6.60
N TYR A 760 3.94 9.86 5.31
CA TYR A 760 2.62 9.49 4.78
C TYR A 760 2.71 8.33 3.79
N ASP A 761 1.62 7.62 3.56
CA ASP A 761 1.52 6.58 2.52
C ASP A 761 0.09 6.50 1.95
N LEU A 762 -0.07 5.89 0.78
CA LEU A 762 -1.37 5.64 0.14
C LEU A 762 -1.58 4.15 -0.10
N VAL A 763 -2.75 3.64 0.25
CA VAL A 763 -3.09 2.23 0.01
C VAL A 763 -3.63 2.05 -1.39
N VAL A 764 -2.80 1.45 -2.27
CA VAL A 764 -3.12 1.17 -3.69
C VAL A 764 -3.17 -0.34 -3.96
N PRO A 765 -4.38 -0.95 -4.02
CA PRO A 765 -4.51 -2.42 -4.11
C PRO A 765 -4.04 -3.04 -5.44
N GLN A 766 -4.06 -2.30 -6.55
CA GLN A 766 -3.90 -2.92 -7.89
C GLN A 766 -2.44 -3.13 -8.32
N THR A 767 -1.56 -2.19 -7.98
CA THR A 767 -0.13 -2.23 -8.36
C THR A 767 0.80 -2.19 -7.17
N HIS A 768 0.27 -1.95 -5.96
CA HIS A 768 1.06 -1.69 -4.76
C HIS A 768 2.11 -0.61 -4.97
N ASN A 769 1.86 0.33 -5.88
CA ASN A 769 2.70 1.48 -6.13
C ASN A 769 1.95 2.62 -6.84
N PHE A 770 2.47 3.84 -6.73
CA PHE A 770 1.92 5.02 -7.39
C PHE A 770 3.02 6.00 -7.86
N VAL A 771 2.69 6.87 -8.81
CA VAL A 771 3.56 7.94 -9.32
C VAL A 771 3.38 9.20 -8.48
N GLY A 772 4.48 9.76 -7.99
CA GLY A 772 4.50 11.01 -7.23
C GLY A 772 5.91 11.55 -7.06
N GLY A 773 6.08 12.47 -6.10
CA GLY A 773 7.36 13.08 -5.77
C GLY A 773 7.51 14.52 -6.27
N HIS A 774 8.52 15.21 -5.73
CA HIS A 774 8.87 16.58 -6.15
C HIS A 774 9.24 16.65 -7.64
N THR A 775 9.78 15.54 -8.13
CA THR A 775 9.88 15.18 -9.54
C THR A 775 9.20 13.82 -9.71
N PRO A 776 8.62 13.47 -10.86
CA PRO A 776 7.95 12.19 -11.07
C PRO A 776 8.86 10.97 -10.77
N VAL A 777 8.45 10.11 -9.81
CA VAL A 777 9.06 8.85 -9.36
C VAL A 777 7.96 7.84 -8.92
N ILE A 778 8.29 6.57 -8.65
CA ILE A 778 7.36 5.47 -8.27
C ILE A 778 7.64 4.97 -6.82
N PHE A 779 6.61 4.77 -5.98
CA PHE A 779 6.65 4.38 -4.53
C PHE A 779 5.82 3.08 -4.22
N HIS A 780 6.09 2.21 -3.20
CA HIS A 780 5.54 0.81 -3.07
C HIS A 780 4.77 0.39 -1.74
N ASN A 781 3.98 -0.75 -1.64
CA ASN A 781 3.20 -1.33 -0.46
C ASN A 781 3.40 -2.89 -0.16
N THR A 782 2.87 -3.60 0.90
CA THR A 782 3.18 -5.07 1.29
C THR A 782 1.98 -6.00 1.70
N VAL A 783 1.99 -7.37 1.48
CA VAL A 783 0.80 -8.34 1.57
C VAL A 783 0.99 -9.85 2.09
N LEU A 784 2.08 -10.35 2.69
CA LEU A 784 2.27 -11.83 2.88
C LEU A 784 1.37 -12.56 3.91
N LEU A 785 1.30 -12.12 5.18
CA LEU A 785 0.62 -12.87 6.27
C LEU A 785 -0.89 -13.04 6.01
N GLN A 786 -1.51 -12.06 5.37
CA GLN A 786 -2.90 -12.13 4.95
C GLN A 786 -3.16 -13.30 3.98
N THR A 787 -2.19 -13.69 3.16
CA THR A 787 -2.36 -14.76 2.15
C THR A 787 -2.47 -16.14 2.82
N LEU A 788 -1.73 -16.37 3.91
CA LEU A 788 -1.79 -17.63 4.66
C LEU A 788 -3.17 -17.88 5.26
N THR A 789 -3.73 -16.89 5.94
CA THR A 789 -5.07 -16.98 6.57
C THR A 789 -6.19 -17.15 5.54
N LYS A 790 -5.99 -16.62 4.32
CA LYS A 790 -6.98 -16.67 3.23
C LYS A 790 -7.12 -18.06 2.61
N TRP A 791 -6.00 -18.76 2.41
CA TRP A 791 -5.95 -19.93 1.54
C TRP A 791 -5.72 -21.27 2.25
N ALA A 792 -5.41 -21.24 3.56
CA ALA A 792 -5.19 -22.46 4.33
C ALA A 792 -6.41 -23.39 4.35
N ARG A 793 -6.17 -24.67 4.05
CA ARG A 793 -7.20 -25.72 4.01
C ARG A 793 -7.43 -26.31 5.41
N THR A 794 -8.19 -25.58 6.20
CA THR A 794 -8.64 -25.91 7.57
C THR A 794 -10.14 -25.72 7.70
N GLN A 795 -10.68 -26.24 8.81
CA GLN A 795 -12.09 -26.16 9.17
C GLN A 795 -12.38 -24.84 9.90
N LEU A 796 -11.39 -24.27 10.60
CA LEU A 796 -11.48 -22.95 11.21
C LEU A 796 -10.15 -22.20 11.11
N ASN A 797 -10.21 -20.90 10.82
CA ASN A 797 -9.06 -19.99 10.91
C ASN A 797 -9.26 -18.98 12.04
N ILE A 798 -8.24 -18.78 12.87
CA ILE A 798 -8.22 -17.78 13.93
C ILE A 798 -7.12 -16.78 13.61
N TYR A 799 -7.49 -15.52 13.47
CA TYR A 799 -6.53 -14.42 13.28
C TYR A 799 -6.46 -13.60 14.56
N VAL A 800 -5.26 -13.46 15.13
CA VAL A 800 -5.01 -12.63 16.30
C VAL A 800 -4.10 -11.48 15.92
N GLY A 801 -4.68 -10.29 15.84
CA GLY A 801 -3.99 -9.02 15.71
C GLY A 801 -3.51 -8.51 17.05
N CYS A 802 -2.26 -8.80 17.42
CA CYS A 802 -1.63 -8.43 18.68
C CYS A 802 -0.68 -7.25 18.50
N GLY A 803 -1.12 -6.08 18.95
CA GLY A 803 -0.32 -4.85 18.98
C GLY A 803 -0.03 -4.25 17.61
N GLU A 804 -0.72 -4.71 16.57
CA GLU A 804 -0.59 -4.20 15.20
C GLU A 804 -1.39 -2.92 15.00
N ARG A 805 -1.09 -2.22 13.90
CA ARG A 805 -1.77 -0.97 13.57
C ARG A 805 -3.25 -1.25 13.35
N GLY A 806 -4.13 -0.46 13.97
CA GLY A 806 -5.58 -0.67 13.88
C GLY A 806 -6.12 -0.71 12.45
N ASN A 807 -5.44 -0.05 11.53
CA ASN A 807 -5.82 -0.03 10.13
C ASN A 807 -5.33 -1.24 9.33
N GLU A 808 -4.17 -1.82 9.68
CA GLU A 808 -3.74 -3.11 9.14
C GLU A 808 -4.74 -4.19 9.57
N MET A 809 -5.26 -4.09 10.79
CA MET A 809 -6.33 -4.94 11.31
C MET A 809 -7.67 -4.69 10.61
N ALA A 810 -8.02 -3.43 10.32
CA ALA A 810 -9.22 -3.10 9.57
C ALA A 810 -9.16 -3.62 8.11
N ASP A 811 -8.03 -3.47 7.42
CA ASP A 811 -7.84 -3.99 6.06
C ASP A 811 -7.84 -5.53 6.03
N ALA A 812 -7.18 -6.16 7.01
CA ALA A 812 -7.23 -7.60 7.19
C ALA A 812 -8.68 -8.07 7.42
N LEU A 813 -9.44 -7.39 8.28
CA LEU A 813 -10.85 -7.68 8.56
C LEU A 813 -11.76 -7.46 7.34
N HIS A 814 -11.57 -6.37 6.59
CA HIS A 814 -12.36 -6.09 5.38
C HIS A 814 -12.11 -7.12 4.28
N SER A 815 -10.84 -7.48 4.06
CA SER A 815 -10.46 -8.56 3.16
C SER A 815 -11.09 -9.88 3.60
N PHE A 816 -11.04 -10.16 4.90
CA PHE A 816 -11.61 -11.36 5.50
C PHE A 816 -13.12 -11.48 5.29
N LEU A 817 -13.87 -10.38 5.38
CA LEU A 817 -15.32 -10.36 5.17
C LEU A 817 -15.74 -10.57 3.71
N LYS A 818 -14.90 -10.22 2.72
CA LYS A 818 -15.24 -10.30 1.28
C LYS A 818 -14.86 -11.62 0.62
N LEU A 819 -13.90 -12.34 1.18
CA LEU A 819 -13.31 -13.50 0.54
C LEU A 819 -14.14 -14.77 0.71
N LYS A 820 -13.92 -15.72 -0.19
CA LYS A 820 -14.60 -17.02 -0.20
C LYS A 820 -13.60 -18.14 0.08
N ASP A 821 -14.03 -19.13 0.86
CA ASP A 821 -13.28 -20.34 1.09
C ASP A 821 -13.14 -21.13 -0.24
N PRO A 822 -11.91 -21.51 -0.64
CA PRO A 822 -11.68 -22.15 -1.94
C PRO A 822 -12.33 -23.53 -2.07
N LYS A 823 -12.56 -24.21 -0.94
CA LYS A 823 -13.10 -25.57 -0.90
C LYS A 823 -14.63 -25.57 -1.01
N SER A 824 -15.30 -24.71 -0.24
CA SER A 824 -16.77 -24.64 -0.15
C SER A 824 -17.40 -23.57 -1.06
N GLY A 825 -16.63 -22.56 -1.50
CA GLY A 825 -17.14 -21.41 -2.25
C GLY A 825 -17.97 -20.42 -1.43
N ARG A 826 -18.08 -20.62 -0.12
CA ARG A 826 -18.84 -19.78 0.82
C ARG A 826 -17.96 -18.70 1.46
N PRO A 827 -18.53 -17.64 2.07
CA PRO A 827 -17.75 -16.59 2.72
C PRO A 827 -16.75 -17.12 3.76
N LEU A 828 -15.54 -16.56 3.78
CA LEU A 828 -14.47 -16.97 4.72
C LEU A 828 -14.85 -16.71 6.18
N SER A 829 -15.67 -15.70 6.45
CA SER A 829 -16.21 -15.39 7.77
C SER A 829 -17.04 -16.54 8.37
N GLU A 830 -17.64 -17.42 7.55
CA GLU A 830 -18.38 -18.60 8.03
C GLU A 830 -17.47 -19.70 8.60
N LYS A 831 -16.14 -19.57 8.50
CA LYS A 831 -15.18 -20.53 9.04
C LYS A 831 -14.01 -19.86 9.76
N ALA A 832 -14.19 -18.68 10.33
CA ALA A 832 -13.08 -18.00 10.97
C ALA A 832 -13.47 -17.04 12.10
N VAL A 833 -12.50 -16.75 12.96
CA VAL A 833 -12.62 -15.92 14.15
C VAL A 833 -11.53 -14.84 14.10
N PHE A 834 -11.89 -13.59 14.36
CA PHE A 834 -10.95 -12.48 14.36
C PHE A 834 -10.84 -11.89 15.77
N ILE A 835 -9.62 -11.79 16.31
CA ILE A 835 -9.33 -11.14 17.59
C ILE A 835 -8.42 -9.95 17.31
N ALA A 836 -8.87 -8.75 17.69
CA ALA A 836 -8.17 -7.51 17.46
C ALA A 836 -7.77 -6.86 18.79
N ASN A 837 -6.48 -6.74 19.03
CA ASN A 837 -5.94 -5.91 20.09
C ASN A 837 -4.88 -4.96 19.51
N THR A 838 -5.34 -3.81 19.00
CA THR A 838 -4.52 -2.88 18.23
C THR A 838 -3.42 -2.23 19.07
N SER A 839 -2.46 -1.58 18.43
CA SER A 839 -1.31 -0.95 19.10
C SER A 839 -1.70 0.10 20.15
N ASN A 840 -2.83 0.80 19.94
CA ASN A 840 -3.40 1.80 20.84
C ASN A 840 -4.38 1.22 21.88
N MET A 841 -4.69 -0.08 21.84
CA MET A 841 -5.41 -0.76 22.91
C MET A 841 -4.46 -1.09 24.07
N PRO A 842 -5.00 -1.35 25.28
CA PRO A 842 -4.21 -1.61 26.47
C PRO A 842 -3.10 -2.66 26.24
N VAL A 843 -1.88 -2.31 26.64
CA VAL A 843 -0.68 -3.13 26.43
C VAL A 843 -0.83 -4.50 27.08
N ALA A 844 -1.42 -4.54 28.27
CA ALA A 844 -1.72 -5.76 29.00
C ALA A 844 -2.64 -6.71 28.23
N ALA A 845 -3.60 -6.19 27.46
CA ALA A 845 -4.57 -7.00 26.71
C ALA A 845 -3.95 -7.68 25.46
N ARG A 846 -2.71 -7.32 25.10
CA ARG A 846 -1.96 -8.00 24.03
C ARG A 846 -1.67 -9.46 24.39
N GLU A 847 -1.22 -9.70 25.63
CA GLU A 847 -0.97 -11.04 26.12
C GLU A 847 -2.27 -11.88 26.15
N THR A 848 -3.35 -11.29 26.66
CA THR A 848 -4.64 -12.00 26.75
C THR A 848 -5.20 -12.32 25.37
N SER A 849 -5.02 -11.45 24.36
CA SER A 849 -5.47 -11.71 22.98
C SER A 849 -4.86 -12.98 22.38
N VAL A 850 -3.57 -13.22 22.65
CA VAL A 850 -2.84 -14.40 22.19
C VAL A 850 -3.34 -15.65 22.91
N PHE A 851 -3.48 -15.60 24.24
CA PHE A 851 -3.99 -16.72 25.04
C PHE A 851 -5.47 -17.03 24.77
N LEU A 852 -6.27 -16.02 24.46
CA LEU A 852 -7.66 -16.17 24.06
C LEU A 852 -7.76 -16.92 22.73
N GLY A 853 -7.00 -16.48 21.72
CA GLY A 853 -7.00 -17.12 20.40
C GLY A 853 -6.60 -18.60 20.45
N VAL A 854 -5.56 -18.94 21.21
CA VAL A 854 -5.16 -20.34 21.37
C VAL A 854 -6.19 -21.15 22.15
N THR A 855 -6.86 -20.56 23.15
CA THR A 855 -7.91 -21.25 23.93
C THR A 855 -9.15 -21.56 23.08
N ILE A 856 -9.56 -20.62 22.22
CA ILE A 856 -10.62 -20.84 21.22
C ILE A 856 -10.18 -21.92 20.23
N GLY A 857 -8.92 -21.87 19.77
CA GLY A 857 -8.35 -22.90 18.89
C GLY A 857 -8.36 -24.30 19.52
N GLU A 858 -7.97 -24.42 20.78
CA GLU A 858 -8.03 -25.68 21.53
C GLU A 858 -9.46 -26.19 21.68
N TYR A 859 -10.43 -25.30 21.90
CA TYR A 859 -11.83 -25.69 22.01
C TYR A 859 -12.35 -26.34 20.74
N PHE A 860 -12.13 -25.72 19.58
CA PHE A 860 -12.55 -26.31 18.31
C PHE A 860 -11.70 -27.53 17.93
N ARG A 861 -10.41 -27.57 18.31
CA ARG A 861 -9.58 -28.78 18.23
C ARG A 861 -10.21 -29.93 19.01
N ASP A 862 -10.73 -29.69 20.21
CA ASP A 862 -11.37 -30.72 21.04
C ASP A 862 -12.67 -31.27 20.42
N MET A 863 -13.28 -30.55 19.47
CA MET A 863 -14.40 -31.05 18.65
C MET A 863 -13.94 -31.95 17.48
N GLY A 864 -12.64 -32.15 17.30
CA GLY A 864 -12.05 -32.89 16.19
C GLY A 864 -11.84 -32.06 14.92
N TYR A 865 -11.68 -30.74 15.05
CA TYR A 865 -11.38 -29.87 13.90
C TYR A 865 -9.89 -29.59 13.73
N ASP A 866 -9.49 -29.32 12.49
CA ASP A 866 -8.18 -28.77 12.15
C ASP A 866 -8.26 -27.25 12.10
N ILE A 867 -7.45 -26.60 12.92
CA ILE A 867 -7.45 -25.16 13.15
C ILE A 867 -6.10 -24.58 12.73
N LEU A 868 -6.13 -23.43 12.06
CA LEU A 868 -4.96 -22.57 11.89
C LEU A 868 -5.16 -21.31 12.72
N MET A 869 -4.21 -21.02 13.60
CA MET A 869 -4.11 -19.77 14.33
C MET A 869 -2.92 -18.96 13.83
N VAL A 870 -3.15 -17.72 13.41
CA VAL A 870 -2.11 -16.76 13.04
C VAL A 870 -2.02 -15.69 14.14
N ALA A 871 -0.84 -15.50 14.72
CA ALA A 871 -0.55 -14.47 15.70
C ALA A 871 0.34 -13.39 15.09
N ASP A 872 -0.26 -12.22 14.80
CA ASP A 872 0.38 -11.08 14.16
C ASP A 872 0.35 -9.88 15.10
N SER A 873 1.42 -9.54 15.84
CA SER A 873 2.71 -10.23 15.90
C SER A 873 3.11 -10.61 17.34
N THR A 874 3.85 -11.72 17.46
CA THR A 874 4.36 -12.19 18.74
C THR A 874 5.45 -11.27 19.31
N SER A 875 6.09 -10.45 18.48
CA SER A 875 7.05 -9.43 18.93
C SER A 875 6.39 -8.32 19.74
N ARG A 876 5.20 -7.83 19.36
CA ARG A 876 4.48 -6.81 20.16
C ARG A 876 3.99 -7.36 21.49
N TRP A 877 3.68 -8.64 21.55
CA TRP A 877 3.42 -9.32 22.81
C TRP A 877 4.68 -9.38 23.68
N ALA A 878 5.83 -9.74 23.12
CA ALA A 878 7.10 -9.74 23.86
C ALA A 878 7.48 -8.35 24.38
N GLU A 879 7.28 -7.30 23.57
CA GLU A 879 7.47 -5.91 24.00
C GLU A 879 6.52 -5.52 25.15
N ALA A 880 5.27 -5.99 25.13
CA ALA A 880 4.32 -5.78 26.22
C ALA A 880 4.81 -6.42 27.52
N MET A 881 5.33 -7.65 27.45
CA MET A 881 5.94 -8.32 28.61
C MET A 881 7.16 -7.56 29.12
N ARG A 882 8.00 -7.02 28.23
CA ARG A 882 9.13 -6.15 28.60
C ARG A 882 8.67 -4.90 29.35
N GLU A 883 7.62 -4.25 28.89
CA GLU A 883 7.08 -3.07 29.56
C GLU A 883 6.53 -3.42 30.95
N ILE A 884 5.75 -4.49 31.08
CA ILE A 884 5.19 -4.92 32.37
C ILE A 884 6.29 -5.29 33.35
N SER A 885 7.29 -6.06 32.91
CA SER A 885 8.45 -6.45 33.73
C SER A 885 9.23 -5.24 34.24
N ALA A 886 9.46 -4.24 33.40
CA ALA A 886 10.10 -2.99 33.80
C ALA A 886 9.28 -2.20 34.84
N ARG A 887 7.94 -2.23 34.77
CA ARG A 887 7.05 -1.58 35.77
C ARG A 887 7.01 -2.31 37.09
N LEU A 888 7.17 -3.63 37.07
CA LEU A 888 7.33 -4.47 38.26
C LEU A 888 8.70 -4.34 38.91
N GLU A 889 9.63 -3.61 38.27
CA GLU A 889 11.01 -3.45 38.75
C GLU A 889 11.74 -4.81 38.83
N GLU A 890 11.37 -5.75 37.96
CA GLU A 890 12.08 -7.03 37.82
C GLU A 890 13.45 -6.82 37.18
N MET A 891 14.40 -7.72 37.48
CA MET A 891 15.70 -7.69 36.82
C MET A 891 15.56 -8.04 35.34
N PRO A 892 15.97 -7.15 34.42
CA PRO A 892 15.86 -7.40 32.99
C PRO A 892 16.87 -8.47 32.55
N GLY A 893 16.46 -9.29 31.59
CA GLY A 893 17.32 -10.17 30.82
C GLY A 893 17.91 -9.47 29.58
N GLU A 894 18.18 -10.25 28.54
CA GLU A 894 18.74 -9.75 27.27
C GLU A 894 17.83 -8.69 26.62
N GLU A 895 18.43 -7.60 26.13
CA GLU A 895 17.73 -6.46 25.49
C GLU A 895 16.56 -5.86 26.30
N GLY A 896 16.57 -6.05 27.63
CA GLY A 896 15.56 -5.55 28.54
C GLY A 896 14.35 -6.47 28.73
N TYR A 897 14.22 -7.58 28.00
CA TYR A 897 13.09 -8.50 28.14
C TYR A 897 13.12 -9.24 29.48
N PRO A 898 11.97 -9.73 29.99
CA PRO A 898 11.94 -10.51 31.23
C PRO A 898 12.69 -11.83 31.06
N ALA A 899 13.30 -12.33 32.14
CA ALA A 899 13.98 -13.63 32.16
C ALA A 899 13.06 -14.82 31.77
N TYR A 900 11.74 -14.67 31.95
CA TYR A 900 10.72 -15.68 31.59
C TYR A 900 10.18 -15.57 30.16
N LEU A 901 10.73 -14.70 29.29
CA LEU A 901 10.30 -14.58 27.89
C LEU A 901 10.31 -15.93 27.19
N GLY A 902 11.39 -16.70 27.33
CA GLY A 902 11.55 -17.99 26.69
C GLY A 902 10.51 -19.02 27.14
N SER A 903 10.19 -19.08 28.45
CA SER A 903 9.20 -20.01 28.97
C SER A 903 7.76 -19.62 28.59
N ARG A 904 7.46 -18.32 28.46
CA ARG A 904 6.14 -17.84 28.00
C ARG A 904 5.90 -18.15 26.53
N LEU A 905 6.90 -17.93 25.67
CA LEU A 905 6.82 -18.33 24.27
C LEU A 905 6.69 -19.85 24.14
N ALA A 906 7.40 -20.63 24.97
CA ALA A 906 7.26 -22.08 25.03
C ALA A 906 5.83 -22.51 25.38
N GLU A 907 5.28 -21.95 26.46
CA GLU A 907 3.91 -22.22 26.92
C GLU A 907 2.89 -21.96 25.81
N PHE A 908 3.06 -20.89 25.04
CA PHE A 908 2.20 -20.57 23.91
C PHE A 908 2.34 -21.57 22.75
N TYR A 909 3.56 -21.77 22.24
CA TYR A 909 3.76 -22.64 21.08
C TYR A 909 3.47 -24.12 21.42
N GLU A 910 3.70 -24.58 22.65
CA GLU A 910 3.43 -25.97 23.05
C GLU A 910 1.96 -26.35 23.11
N ARG A 911 1.04 -25.37 23.18
CA ARG A 911 -0.41 -25.60 23.13
C ARG A 911 -0.92 -26.02 21.75
N SER A 912 -0.15 -25.72 20.70
CA SER A 912 -0.38 -26.31 19.37
C SER A 912 -0.21 -27.83 19.40
N GLY A 913 -0.71 -28.53 18.40
CA GLY A 913 -0.53 -29.97 18.31
C GLY A 913 -1.70 -30.69 17.67
N ARG A 914 -1.43 -31.87 17.13
CA ARG A 914 -2.46 -32.87 16.83
C ARG A 914 -2.70 -33.70 18.09
N VAL A 915 -3.96 -33.95 18.43
CA VAL A 915 -4.33 -34.69 19.65
C VAL A 915 -5.48 -35.65 19.38
N VAL A 916 -5.56 -36.70 20.19
CA VAL A 916 -6.79 -37.46 20.40
C VAL A 916 -7.64 -36.70 21.42
N CYS A 917 -8.81 -36.27 21.00
CA CYS A 917 -9.73 -35.51 21.84
C CYS A 917 -10.37 -36.41 22.88
N SER A 918 -10.77 -35.83 24.01
CA SER A 918 -11.48 -36.55 25.06
C SER A 918 -12.92 -36.90 24.65
N GLY A 919 -13.42 -38.03 25.11
CA GLY A 919 -14.83 -38.44 24.98
C GLY A 919 -15.17 -39.24 23.72
N ILE A 920 -16.46 -39.52 23.56
CA ILE A 920 -17.05 -40.36 22.50
C ILE A 920 -17.85 -39.47 21.53
N PRO A 921 -17.78 -39.71 20.20
CA PRO A 921 -16.92 -40.68 19.52
C PRO A 921 -15.43 -40.29 19.58
N GLU A 922 -14.57 -41.30 19.40
CA GLU A 922 -13.13 -41.08 19.27
C GLU A 922 -12.87 -40.18 18.05
N ARG A 923 -12.14 -39.09 18.28
CA ARG A 923 -11.87 -38.07 17.27
C ARG A 923 -10.49 -37.49 17.47
N SER A 924 -9.88 -37.05 16.37
CA SER A 924 -8.62 -36.34 16.40
C SER A 924 -8.83 -34.91 15.91
N GLY A 925 -8.22 -33.95 16.58
CA GLY A 925 -8.19 -32.56 16.14
C GLY A 925 -6.76 -32.04 16.08
N SER A 926 -6.56 -30.92 15.40
CA SER A 926 -5.24 -30.28 15.34
C SER A 926 -5.32 -28.76 15.49
N LEU A 927 -4.36 -28.18 16.19
CA LEU A 927 -4.18 -26.74 16.30
C LEU A 927 -2.80 -26.37 15.76
N THR A 928 -2.76 -25.71 14.62
CA THR A 928 -1.53 -25.23 13.99
C THR A 928 -1.33 -23.76 14.35
N ILE A 929 -0.15 -23.39 14.86
CA ILE A 929 0.15 -22.00 15.23
C ILE A 929 1.22 -21.44 14.29
N VAL A 930 0.95 -20.26 13.73
CA VAL A 930 1.90 -19.48 12.93
C VAL A 930 2.08 -18.11 13.58
N GLY A 931 3.28 -17.85 14.11
CA GLY A 931 3.62 -16.57 14.72
C GLY A 931 4.40 -15.66 13.75
N ALA A 932 3.95 -14.42 13.58
CA ALA A 932 4.75 -13.39 12.94
C ALA A 932 5.75 -12.83 13.96
N VAL A 933 7.03 -12.89 13.62
CA VAL A 933 8.10 -12.32 14.44
C VAL A 933 8.68 -11.16 13.67
N SER A 934 8.84 -10.02 14.33
CA SER A 934 9.24 -8.79 13.66
C SER A 934 10.53 -8.26 14.29
N PRO A 935 11.67 -8.92 14.03
CA PRO A 935 12.94 -8.55 14.61
C PRO A 935 13.37 -7.15 14.12
N PRO A 936 13.88 -6.27 15.01
CA PRO A 936 14.47 -5.00 14.61
C PRO A 936 15.58 -5.22 13.56
N GLY A 937 15.52 -4.48 12.45
CA GLY A 937 16.54 -4.58 11.39
C GLY A 937 16.59 -5.92 10.65
N ALA A 938 15.61 -6.82 10.83
CA ALA A 938 15.67 -8.20 10.35
C ALA A 938 16.85 -9.00 10.95
N ASP A 939 17.26 -8.66 12.18
CA ASP A 939 18.29 -9.40 12.91
C ASP A 939 17.68 -10.62 13.61
N PHE A 940 18.02 -11.82 13.14
CA PHE A 940 17.49 -13.07 13.69
C PHE A 940 18.14 -13.41 15.04
N SER A 941 19.19 -12.71 15.47
CA SER A 941 19.88 -12.95 16.73
C SER A 941 19.16 -12.34 17.95
N GLU A 942 18.14 -11.49 17.73
CA GLU A 942 17.40 -10.87 18.81
C GLU A 942 16.60 -11.90 19.66
N PRO A 943 16.34 -11.61 20.95
CA PRO A 943 15.84 -12.61 21.90
C PRO A 943 14.50 -13.26 21.53
N VAL A 944 13.55 -12.54 20.92
CA VAL A 944 12.22 -13.08 20.57
C VAL A 944 12.35 -14.13 19.46
N THR A 945 13.12 -13.83 18.42
CA THR A 945 13.40 -14.75 17.30
C THR A 945 14.16 -15.96 17.81
N GLN A 946 15.23 -15.78 18.58
CA GLN A 946 16.02 -16.88 19.13
C GLN A 946 15.19 -17.80 20.03
N ASN A 947 14.37 -17.24 20.91
CA ASN A 947 13.49 -18.06 21.76
C ASN A 947 12.40 -18.76 20.94
N THR A 948 11.83 -18.10 19.92
CA THR A 948 10.83 -18.71 19.03
C THR A 948 11.40 -19.88 18.24
N LEU A 949 12.61 -19.74 17.69
CA LEU A 949 13.30 -20.78 16.91
C LEU A 949 13.50 -22.08 17.70
N ARG A 950 13.57 -22.02 19.04
CA ARG A 950 13.74 -23.21 19.90
C ARG A 950 12.50 -24.11 19.96
N TYR A 951 11.31 -23.57 19.67
CA TYR A 951 10.04 -24.27 19.88
C TYR A 951 9.25 -24.55 18.60
N ILE A 952 9.55 -23.86 17.50
CA ILE A 952 8.88 -24.07 16.21
C ILE A 952 9.47 -25.27 15.45
N GLY A 953 8.65 -25.90 14.61
CA GLY A 953 9.12 -26.93 13.68
C GLY A 953 9.35 -26.41 12.26
N THR A 954 8.84 -25.23 11.92
CA THR A 954 9.03 -24.62 10.58
C THR A 954 9.43 -23.16 10.70
N LEU A 955 10.55 -22.81 10.08
CA LEU A 955 10.98 -21.44 9.91
C LEU A 955 10.70 -20.99 8.48
N VAL A 956 9.90 -19.96 8.32
CA VAL A 956 9.66 -19.28 7.04
C VAL A 956 10.39 -17.95 7.06
N ALA A 957 11.68 -17.98 6.74
CA ALA A 957 12.53 -16.80 6.79
C ALA A 957 12.26 -15.90 5.58
N LEU A 958 11.76 -14.68 5.84
CA LEU A 958 11.52 -13.72 4.76
C LEU A 958 12.83 -13.03 4.37
N ASP A 959 13.20 -13.18 3.09
CA ASP A 959 14.41 -12.64 2.53
C ASP A 959 14.14 -11.31 1.81
N ILE A 960 14.76 -10.26 2.31
CA ILE A 960 14.70 -8.93 1.70
C ILE A 960 15.28 -8.96 0.28
N SER A 961 16.34 -9.72 0.03
CA SER A 961 16.98 -9.82 -1.28
C SER A 961 16.07 -10.49 -2.32
N LEU A 962 15.27 -11.49 -1.93
CA LEU A 962 14.29 -12.13 -2.81
C LEU A 962 13.10 -11.23 -3.08
N ALA A 963 12.58 -10.58 -2.03
CA ALA A 963 11.52 -9.59 -2.16
C ALA A 963 11.96 -8.46 -3.11
N ASN A 964 13.23 -8.07 -3.03
CA ASN A 964 13.78 -7.05 -3.90
C ASN A 964 13.90 -7.54 -5.35
N ARG A 965 14.19 -8.82 -5.57
CA ARG A 965 14.20 -9.43 -6.92
C ARG A 965 12.80 -9.66 -7.51
N ARG A 966 11.74 -9.13 -6.86
CA ARG A 966 10.34 -9.42 -7.18
C ARG A 966 10.02 -10.92 -7.17
N HIS A 967 10.78 -11.68 -6.40
CA HIS A 967 10.51 -13.08 -6.16
C HIS A 967 9.56 -13.18 -4.97
N PHE A 968 8.27 -13.39 -5.26
CA PHE A 968 7.22 -13.52 -4.25
C PHE A 968 6.61 -14.92 -4.30
N PRO A 969 6.29 -15.57 -3.17
CA PRO A 969 6.62 -15.18 -1.80
C PRO A 969 8.14 -15.04 -1.59
N ALA A 970 8.53 -14.05 -0.79
CA ALA A 970 9.93 -13.71 -0.56
C ALA A 970 10.56 -14.59 0.52
N ILE A 971 10.46 -15.91 0.36
CA ILE A 971 10.90 -16.90 1.33
C ILE A 971 12.29 -17.37 0.94
N SER A 972 13.28 -17.17 1.83
CA SER A 972 14.64 -17.67 1.62
C SER A 972 14.62 -19.20 1.61
N TRP A 973 14.86 -19.83 0.47
CA TRP A 973 14.92 -21.30 0.41
C TRP A 973 16.20 -21.89 1.01
N LEU A 974 17.19 -21.06 1.32
CA LEU A 974 18.43 -21.49 1.97
C LEU A 974 18.36 -21.37 3.50
N MET A 975 17.68 -20.34 4.00
CA MET A 975 17.53 -20.13 5.45
C MET A 975 16.27 -20.78 6.02
N SER A 976 15.20 -20.89 5.23
CA SER A 976 13.97 -21.53 5.69
C SER A 976 14.17 -23.03 5.84
N TYR A 977 13.45 -23.62 6.78
CA TYR A 977 13.49 -25.06 7.01
C TYR A 977 12.14 -25.55 7.53
N SER A 978 11.88 -26.84 7.38
CA SER A 978 10.80 -27.53 8.07
C SER A 978 11.30 -28.88 8.60
N LEU A 979 11.05 -29.11 9.89
CA LEU A 979 11.30 -30.36 10.58
C LEU A 979 10.15 -31.37 10.38
N TYR A 980 9.06 -30.97 9.73
CA TYR A 980 7.88 -31.83 9.52
C TYR A 980 7.95 -32.65 8.23
N VAL A 981 9.04 -32.56 7.46
CA VAL A 981 9.15 -33.20 6.14
C VAL A 981 8.99 -34.71 6.23
N GLU A 982 9.69 -35.34 7.18
CA GLU A 982 9.63 -36.77 7.42
C GLU A 982 8.25 -37.19 7.96
N THR A 983 7.65 -36.37 8.83
CA THR A 983 6.36 -36.71 9.44
C THR A 983 5.21 -36.65 8.43
N VAL A 984 5.24 -35.72 7.48
CA VAL A 984 4.19 -35.60 6.45
C VAL A 984 4.43 -36.46 5.21
N GLU A 985 5.57 -37.14 5.14
CA GLU A 985 5.97 -37.96 3.98
C GLU A 985 4.95 -39.04 3.67
N GLU A 986 4.49 -39.78 4.68
CA GLU A 986 3.51 -40.87 4.49
C GLU A 986 2.19 -40.37 3.91
N TRP A 987 1.78 -39.14 4.26
CA TRP A 987 0.58 -38.53 3.70
C TRP A 987 0.75 -38.24 2.22
N TRP A 988 1.88 -37.64 1.84
CA TRP A 988 2.18 -37.36 0.43
C TRP A 988 2.35 -38.63 -0.38
N LYS A 989 2.96 -39.68 0.17
CA LYS A 989 3.17 -40.98 -0.50
C LYS A 989 1.89 -41.66 -0.96
N LYS A 990 0.73 -41.37 -0.34
CA LYS A 990 -0.56 -41.94 -0.73
C LYS A 990 -0.92 -41.60 -2.18
N ASP A 991 -0.76 -40.33 -2.54
CA ASP A 991 -1.09 -39.83 -3.88
C ASP A 991 0.18 -39.61 -4.74
N PHE A 992 1.33 -39.39 -4.10
CA PHE A 992 2.61 -39.04 -4.72
C PHE A 992 3.79 -39.78 -4.05
N PRO A 993 4.01 -41.07 -4.37
CA PRO A 993 5.07 -41.89 -3.77
C PRO A 993 6.48 -41.27 -3.86
N GLU A 994 6.76 -40.58 -4.96
CA GLU A 994 8.05 -39.92 -5.22
C GLU A 994 8.19 -38.50 -4.63
N TRP A 995 7.26 -38.03 -3.80
CA TRP A 995 7.26 -36.64 -3.31
C TRP A 995 8.56 -36.25 -2.60
N LEU A 996 9.05 -37.10 -1.68
CA LEU A 996 10.26 -36.81 -0.91
C LEU A 996 11.50 -36.71 -1.82
N ASP A 997 11.62 -37.64 -2.77
CA ASP A 997 12.72 -37.67 -3.73
C ASP A 997 12.72 -36.41 -4.60
N ILE A 998 11.56 -36.02 -5.12
CA ILE A 998 11.36 -34.79 -5.90
C ILE A 998 11.77 -33.56 -5.08
N ARG A 999 11.28 -33.46 -3.83
CA ARG A 999 11.61 -32.34 -2.94
C ARG A 999 13.11 -32.25 -2.69
N ASN A 1000 13.73 -33.36 -2.32
CA ASN A 1000 15.15 -33.41 -1.97
C ASN A 1000 16.04 -33.12 -3.17
N GLU A 1001 15.68 -33.61 -4.36
CA GLU A 1001 16.40 -33.27 -5.59
C GLU A 1001 16.28 -31.78 -5.91
N ALA A 1002 15.09 -31.19 -5.79
CA ALA A 1002 14.88 -29.76 -6.00
C ALA A 1002 15.71 -28.90 -5.04
N LEU A 1003 15.76 -29.24 -3.75
CA LEU A 1003 16.60 -28.54 -2.77
C LEU A 1003 18.09 -28.72 -3.06
N LYS A 1004 18.52 -29.91 -3.45
CA LYS A 1004 19.91 -30.19 -3.83
C LYS A 1004 20.33 -29.34 -5.03
N ILE A 1005 19.45 -29.17 -6.02
CA ILE A 1005 19.69 -28.29 -7.17
C ILE A 1005 19.82 -26.83 -6.70
N LEU A 1006 18.94 -26.34 -5.82
CA LEU A 1006 19.00 -24.96 -5.31
C LEU A 1006 20.25 -24.70 -4.43
N GLN A 1007 20.68 -25.68 -3.63
CA GLN A 1007 21.91 -25.58 -2.84
C GLN A 1007 23.14 -25.56 -3.75
N ARG A 1008 23.19 -26.47 -4.73
CA ARG A 1008 24.28 -26.54 -5.70
C ARG A 1008 24.32 -25.29 -6.58
N GLU A 1009 23.17 -24.69 -6.89
CA GLU A 1009 23.11 -23.37 -7.53
C GLU A 1009 23.85 -22.32 -6.69
N SER A 1010 23.65 -22.28 -5.38
CA SER A 1010 24.34 -21.31 -4.51
C SER A 1010 25.86 -21.48 -4.54
N GLU A 1011 26.35 -22.72 -4.42
CA GLU A 1011 27.79 -23.05 -4.51
C GLU A 1011 28.37 -22.67 -5.88
N LEU A 1012 27.68 -23.05 -6.96
CA LEU A 1012 28.11 -22.73 -8.31
C LEU A 1012 28.09 -21.23 -8.55
N MET A 1013 27.14 -20.49 -7.98
CA MET A 1013 27.07 -19.03 -8.12
C MET A 1013 28.26 -18.32 -7.45
N GLU A 1014 28.86 -18.89 -6.40
CA GLU A 1014 30.13 -18.37 -5.84
C GLU A 1014 31.29 -18.56 -6.80
N ILE A 1015 31.41 -19.75 -7.39
CA ILE A 1015 32.42 -20.05 -8.42
C ILE A 1015 32.21 -19.14 -9.64
N VAL A 1016 30.97 -18.98 -10.10
CA VAL A 1016 30.60 -18.12 -11.22
C VAL A 1016 30.99 -16.66 -10.95
N ARG A 1017 30.87 -16.17 -9.71
CA ARG A 1017 31.32 -14.82 -9.34
C ARG A 1017 32.84 -14.66 -9.43
N LEU A 1018 33.60 -15.73 -9.19
CA LEU A 1018 35.07 -15.72 -9.22
C LEU A 1018 35.64 -15.91 -10.63
N VAL A 1019 35.17 -16.90 -11.38
CA VAL A 1019 35.76 -17.33 -12.66
C VAL A 1019 34.85 -17.12 -13.88
N GLY A 1020 33.60 -16.70 -13.67
CA GLY A 1020 32.59 -16.53 -14.72
C GLY A 1020 31.85 -17.84 -15.07
N PRO A 1021 30.64 -17.75 -15.66
CA PRO A 1021 29.80 -18.92 -15.95
C PRO A 1021 30.34 -19.78 -17.10
N ASP A 1022 31.19 -19.23 -17.96
CA ASP A 1022 31.73 -19.95 -19.12
C ASP A 1022 32.75 -21.01 -18.72
N ALA A 1023 33.42 -20.81 -17.57
CA ALA A 1023 34.40 -21.74 -17.00
C ALA A 1023 33.76 -23.01 -16.42
N LEU A 1024 32.44 -23.04 -16.23
CA LEU A 1024 31.74 -24.21 -15.70
C LEU A 1024 31.60 -25.32 -16.76
N PRO A 1025 31.67 -26.60 -16.35
CA PRO A 1025 31.24 -27.73 -17.16
C PRO A 1025 29.81 -27.59 -17.65
N ASP A 1026 29.47 -28.22 -18.78
CA ASP A 1026 28.12 -28.17 -19.36
C ASP A 1026 27.07 -28.78 -18.42
N GLU A 1027 27.44 -29.75 -17.59
CA GLU A 1027 26.56 -30.33 -16.56
C GLU A 1027 26.18 -29.29 -15.49
N ASP A 1028 27.15 -28.52 -14.98
CA ASP A 1028 26.90 -27.47 -14.00
C ASP A 1028 26.10 -26.31 -14.60
N LYS A 1029 26.36 -25.97 -15.87
CA LYS A 1029 25.55 -24.98 -16.62
C LYS A 1029 24.11 -25.44 -16.81
N LEU A 1030 23.89 -26.74 -17.04
CA LEU A 1030 22.54 -27.31 -17.10
C LEU A 1030 21.85 -27.19 -15.73
N LEU A 1031 22.55 -27.52 -14.65
CA LEU A 1031 22.02 -27.42 -13.29
C LEU A 1031 21.55 -25.99 -12.96
N LEU A 1032 22.35 -24.97 -13.31
CA LEU A 1032 21.95 -23.56 -13.14
C LEU A 1032 20.67 -23.20 -13.92
N ASP A 1033 20.48 -23.74 -15.13
CA ASP A 1033 19.23 -23.52 -15.87
C ASP A 1033 18.03 -24.15 -15.16
N ILE A 1034 18.18 -25.35 -14.61
CA ILE A 1034 17.11 -26.05 -13.89
C ILE A 1034 16.79 -25.32 -12.59
N ALA A 1035 17.80 -24.88 -11.84
CA ALA A 1035 17.61 -24.09 -10.64
C ALA A 1035 16.83 -22.81 -10.93
N ARG A 1036 17.11 -22.14 -12.06
CA ARG A 1036 16.33 -20.99 -12.52
C ARG A 1036 14.87 -21.35 -12.80
N MET A 1037 14.59 -22.48 -13.46
CA MET A 1037 13.21 -22.94 -13.68
C MET A 1037 12.49 -23.18 -12.35
N ILE A 1038 13.16 -23.79 -11.37
CA ILE A 1038 12.60 -23.98 -10.03
C ILE A 1038 12.26 -22.61 -9.40
N ARG A 1039 13.16 -21.61 -9.48
CA ARG A 1039 12.91 -20.29 -8.92
C ARG A 1039 11.76 -19.55 -9.61
N GLU A 1040 11.79 -19.44 -10.92
CA GLU A 1040 10.87 -18.58 -11.69
C GLU A 1040 9.53 -19.24 -11.99
N ASP A 1041 9.51 -20.54 -12.29
CA ASP A 1041 8.29 -21.24 -12.72
C ASP A 1041 7.57 -21.92 -11.54
N PHE A 1042 8.30 -22.22 -10.46
CA PHE A 1042 7.76 -22.93 -9.30
C PHE A 1042 7.70 -22.09 -8.03
N LEU A 1043 8.82 -21.53 -7.55
CA LEU A 1043 8.84 -20.82 -6.26
C LEU A 1043 8.16 -19.46 -6.30
N GLN A 1044 8.26 -18.75 -7.43
CA GLN A 1044 7.47 -17.54 -7.63
C GLN A 1044 6.00 -17.88 -7.80
N GLN A 1045 5.15 -17.23 -7.01
CA GLN A 1045 3.70 -17.36 -7.03
C GLN A 1045 3.05 -15.99 -6.77
N ASN A 1046 2.13 -15.60 -7.65
CA ASN A 1046 1.44 -14.31 -7.57
C ASN A 1046 0.12 -14.41 -6.80
N ALA A 1047 0.10 -13.88 -5.58
CA ALA A 1047 -1.07 -13.84 -4.68
C ALA A 1047 -2.32 -13.12 -5.25
N PHE A 1048 -2.18 -12.32 -6.32
CA PHE A 1048 -3.28 -11.55 -6.93
C PHE A 1048 -3.77 -12.13 -8.24
N HIS A 1049 -3.07 -13.10 -8.82
CA HIS A 1049 -3.50 -13.72 -10.06
C HIS A 1049 -4.63 -14.71 -9.75
N PRO A 1050 -5.77 -14.69 -10.48
CA PRO A 1050 -6.94 -15.49 -10.14
C PRO A 1050 -6.68 -17.01 -10.11
N VAL A 1051 -5.67 -17.48 -10.87
CA VAL A 1051 -5.26 -18.90 -10.91
C VAL A 1051 -4.00 -19.17 -10.09
N ASP A 1052 -3.14 -18.16 -9.89
CA ASP A 1052 -1.83 -18.38 -9.24
C ASP A 1052 -1.87 -18.03 -7.76
N ALA A 1053 -2.91 -17.34 -7.29
CA ALA A 1053 -3.10 -17.01 -5.87
C ALA A 1053 -3.19 -18.26 -4.99
N TYR A 1054 -3.71 -19.37 -5.55
CA TYR A 1054 -3.85 -20.67 -4.90
C TYR A 1054 -3.40 -21.78 -5.84
N CYS A 1055 -2.48 -22.64 -5.39
CA CYS A 1055 -2.01 -23.79 -6.14
C CYS A 1055 -2.41 -25.09 -5.43
N PRO A 1056 -3.28 -25.94 -6.00
CA PRO A 1056 -3.64 -27.23 -5.42
C PRO A 1056 -2.43 -28.16 -5.22
N PRO A 1057 -2.48 -29.10 -4.26
CA PRO A 1057 -1.39 -30.06 -4.00
C PRO A 1057 -0.98 -30.86 -5.25
N ASP A 1058 -1.94 -31.35 -6.01
CA ASP A 1058 -1.67 -32.19 -7.18
C ASP A 1058 -0.95 -31.41 -8.28
N LYS A 1059 -1.37 -30.17 -8.54
CA LYS A 1059 -0.72 -29.26 -9.46
C LYS A 1059 0.70 -28.94 -9.00
N THR A 1060 0.88 -28.67 -7.71
CA THR A 1060 2.19 -28.36 -7.11
C THR A 1060 3.18 -29.51 -7.34
N VAL A 1061 2.84 -30.74 -6.97
CA VAL A 1061 3.77 -31.88 -7.16
C VAL A 1061 4.04 -32.14 -8.64
N LYS A 1062 3.02 -32.12 -9.50
CA LYS A 1062 3.18 -32.33 -10.95
C LYS A 1062 4.08 -31.27 -11.59
N MET A 1063 3.96 -29.99 -11.20
CA MET A 1063 4.82 -28.92 -11.70
C MET A 1063 6.28 -29.20 -11.38
N MET A 1064 6.61 -29.52 -10.13
CA MET A 1064 7.99 -29.84 -9.76
C MET A 1064 8.48 -31.11 -10.47
N LYS A 1065 7.66 -32.16 -10.54
CA LYS A 1065 7.99 -33.42 -11.23
C LYS A 1065 8.35 -33.18 -12.70
N ILE A 1066 7.63 -32.31 -13.40
CA ILE A 1066 7.92 -31.98 -14.80
C ILE A 1066 9.28 -31.28 -14.93
N ILE A 1067 9.61 -30.37 -14.01
CA ILE A 1067 10.91 -29.67 -14.01
C ILE A 1067 12.06 -30.68 -13.79
N LEU A 1068 11.90 -31.62 -12.87
CA LEU A 1068 12.92 -32.65 -12.60
C LEU A 1068 13.01 -33.72 -13.68
N GLU A 1069 11.89 -34.15 -14.27
CA GLU A 1069 11.93 -35.08 -15.41
C GLU A 1069 12.62 -34.43 -16.62
N PHE A 1070 12.42 -33.12 -16.81
CA PHE A 1070 13.19 -32.37 -17.79
C PHE A 1070 14.68 -32.36 -17.45
N HIS A 1071 15.06 -32.14 -16.18
CA HIS A 1071 16.45 -32.23 -15.72
C HIS A 1071 17.07 -33.59 -16.03
N ARG A 1072 16.38 -34.69 -15.68
CA ARG A 1072 16.85 -36.06 -15.92
C ARG A 1072 17.09 -36.34 -17.40
N LYS A 1073 16.09 -36.07 -18.25
CA LYS A 1073 16.20 -36.29 -19.71
C LYS A 1073 17.26 -35.39 -20.35
N ALA A 1074 17.39 -34.14 -19.88
CA ALA A 1074 18.43 -33.24 -20.35
C ALA A 1074 19.84 -33.74 -19.99
N SER A 1075 20.01 -34.24 -18.76
CA SER A 1075 21.29 -34.82 -18.30
C SER A 1075 21.65 -36.10 -19.06
N GLU A 1076 20.68 -36.98 -19.34
CA GLU A 1076 20.87 -38.17 -20.19
C GLU A 1076 21.29 -37.79 -21.62
N ALA A 1077 20.62 -36.79 -22.21
CA ALA A 1077 20.95 -36.30 -23.55
C ALA A 1077 22.36 -35.68 -23.60
N LEU A 1078 22.74 -34.93 -22.56
CA LEU A 1078 24.08 -34.34 -22.46
C LEU A 1078 25.16 -35.42 -22.39
N LYS A 1079 24.94 -36.47 -21.60
CA LYS A 1079 25.83 -37.65 -21.51
C LYS A 1079 25.90 -38.44 -22.82
N ALA A 1080 24.82 -38.46 -23.60
CA ALA A 1080 24.79 -39.05 -24.94
C ALA A 1080 25.49 -38.18 -26.02
N GLY A 1081 26.13 -37.07 -25.64
CA GLY A 1081 26.88 -36.18 -26.53
C GLY A 1081 26.02 -35.11 -27.21
N VAL A 1082 24.76 -34.93 -26.81
CA VAL A 1082 23.92 -33.82 -27.29
C VAL A 1082 24.38 -32.53 -26.62
N SER A 1083 24.72 -31.50 -27.40
CA SER A 1083 25.18 -30.24 -26.82
C SER A 1083 24.11 -29.56 -25.96
N LEU A 1084 24.53 -28.93 -24.86
CA LEU A 1084 23.65 -28.17 -23.97
C LEU A 1084 22.83 -27.11 -24.72
N GLN A 1085 23.41 -26.52 -25.78
CA GLN A 1085 22.70 -25.56 -26.61
C GLN A 1085 21.46 -26.19 -27.25
N LYS A 1086 21.56 -27.36 -27.88
CA LYS A 1086 20.41 -28.05 -28.49
C LYS A 1086 19.31 -28.36 -27.48
N ILE A 1087 19.69 -28.74 -26.26
CA ILE A 1087 18.75 -28.97 -25.15
C ILE A 1087 18.02 -27.67 -24.78
N ARG A 1088 18.75 -26.55 -24.68
CA ARG A 1088 18.17 -25.20 -24.46
C ARG A 1088 17.23 -24.75 -25.57
N GLU A 1089 17.37 -25.29 -26.79
CA GLU A 1089 16.55 -24.91 -27.94
C GLU A 1089 15.18 -25.60 -27.98
N LEU A 1090 14.95 -26.60 -27.11
CA LEU A 1090 13.72 -27.37 -27.12
C LEU A 1090 12.49 -26.50 -26.78
N PRO A 1091 11.38 -26.64 -27.52
CA PRO A 1091 10.16 -25.85 -27.31
C PRO A 1091 9.44 -26.18 -25.99
N VAL A 1092 9.78 -27.28 -25.33
CA VAL A 1092 9.19 -27.72 -24.06
C VAL A 1092 9.54 -26.80 -22.86
N ARG A 1093 10.54 -25.92 -23.02
CA ARG A 1093 10.95 -24.91 -22.00
C ARG A 1093 10.21 -23.56 -22.11
N VAL A 1094 9.27 -23.41 -23.05
CA VAL A 1094 8.72 -22.08 -23.46
C VAL A 1094 7.54 -21.62 -22.62
#